data_AF-A0A011NU95-F1
#
_entry.id   AF-A0A011NU95-F1
#
_cell.length_a   1.000
_cell.length_b   1.000
_cell.length_c   1.000
_cell.angle_alpha   90.00
_cell.angle_beta   90.00
_cell.angle_gamma   90.00
#
_symmetry.space_group_name_H-M   'P 1'
#
loop_
_entity.id
_entity.type
_entity.pdbx_description
1 polymer ?
#
loop_
_entity_poly.entity_id
_entity_poly.type
_entity_poly.pdbx_seq_one_letter_code
_entity_poly.pdbx_strand_id
1 'polypeptide(L)'
;MRLIFAAVILLIVYGSLYPFDFLAPSPDELRSRLAALASLHLTLRGDMLGNFALFVPFGFCGDFALVRRQVDAVSTLGLFLAGLVLALALQLGQLALPTRDPSLVDVCLNAVGIAGGLLLARIPGVKRLALGLSPTHRADVPLYLAGLWIISQLLPLVPTLDLSAVRTALKPLLQQPVFAIPDAVLYCVAWLAVLHMLDRPSLATRLGKLLPFLPLAVLAPQPFIVGGEITLAEVSGSVAAGLVWLAGRSRLSPLLLGALLLAATLAANLLPWEAAAWARDFHWVPFASLLEGNMASNSAALLRKLFLYGGAAWLFRAGGGTWPGAAVVVLLAVSVQEAAQIVSRRGTPDITDPLLAVIVAVGLAAIDRQASVRTASDSQKRVAAAARVVPLPEPEPVPVPVPSATAAVAGNPRLAGLDGLRAIAALGVFGVHFNQMVGLDAKLGPFDLGRWLANGNSGVALFFVLSGFLLSMPFWREAHGSGPPVDVRNYFVRRLARILPAYYLCLFGLLAILLARGHAPSINNVLSHIVFLYNLNDSHILSLNAPFWTLAVEMQFYLLLPFLMLPLRRLSLRTALIWVSSLAVGSYLANYGLLSFLLARDQWPIESSLIWPFSLYISGPASFVLTYSTLAHLTYFLIGIATALLFVASAPGRPARFPGAFRSRADWVFCTCAVAVLLILSTPLDDILQAPHGHYNWPFVPLLLAAMIFATPHSAIARRILEAAALRRLGLISYGFYIFHYPVQKLFAWLLGLADLSLGQFWWLFAALSLAGSMAVAALSFLLLERPVMRLASGRRPGSRGGVVYQQPTGGPQPAGEHDRPDHPPMPDGDWRQVAVHFRGRQLATLRLIADAQRISLSAAARHLLATYIADQVPLPAPLPAPVAVDGGPGVEAVELCRVNVRSRQNEFLLQMAQRLGCSVEASFGLIVDHYRSG
;
A
#
# COMPACT_ATOMS: atom_id res chain seq x y z
N MET A 1 -13.11 -20.81 -5.55
CA MET A 1 -12.82 -21.43 -6.86
C MET A 1 -12.11 -20.49 -7.81
N ARG A 2 -12.68 -19.37 -8.30
CA ARG A 2 -11.94 -18.45 -9.21
C ARG A 2 -10.59 -17.96 -8.68
N LEU A 3 -10.51 -17.56 -7.40
CA LEU A 3 -9.25 -17.17 -6.77
C LEU A 3 -8.24 -18.32 -6.69
N ILE A 4 -8.70 -19.54 -6.39
CA ILE A 4 -7.86 -20.75 -6.33
C ILE A 4 -7.35 -21.07 -7.73
N PHE A 5 -8.21 -20.98 -8.74
CA PHE A 5 -7.82 -21.19 -10.14
C PHE A 5 -6.79 -20.16 -10.61
N ALA A 6 -6.96 -18.87 -10.27
CA ALA A 6 -5.96 -17.85 -10.55
C ALA A 6 -4.62 -18.13 -9.82
N ALA A 7 -4.67 -18.60 -8.57
CA ALA A 7 -3.48 -19.00 -7.83
C ALA A 7 -2.78 -20.21 -8.46
N VAL A 8 -3.53 -21.19 -8.95
CA VAL A 8 -2.98 -22.34 -9.70
C VAL A 8 -2.28 -21.87 -10.96
N ILE A 9 -2.89 -20.99 -11.77
CA ILE A 9 -2.25 -20.43 -12.97
C ILE A 9 -0.94 -19.74 -12.60
N LEU A 10 -0.96 -18.91 -11.55
CA LEU A 10 0.23 -18.20 -11.10
C LEU A 10 1.33 -19.15 -10.63
N LEU A 11 0.99 -20.22 -9.90
CA LEU A 11 1.96 -21.24 -9.46
C LEU A 11 2.54 -22.04 -10.64
N ILE A 12 1.74 -22.34 -11.66
CA ILE A 12 2.20 -23.02 -12.88
C ILE A 12 3.22 -22.12 -13.60
N VAL A 13 2.85 -20.86 -13.87
CA VAL A 13 3.75 -19.90 -14.51
C VAL A 13 5.04 -19.74 -13.69
N TYR A 14 4.90 -19.66 -12.38
CA TYR A 14 6.01 -19.50 -11.45
C TYR A 14 6.97 -20.69 -11.48
N GLY A 15 6.46 -21.91 -11.27
CA GLY A 15 7.28 -23.12 -11.23
C GLY A 15 7.94 -23.44 -12.58
N SER A 16 7.26 -23.13 -13.69
CA SER A 16 7.80 -23.35 -15.04
C SER A 16 8.87 -22.34 -15.45
N LEU A 17 8.87 -21.11 -14.91
CA LEU A 17 9.83 -20.06 -15.29
C LEU A 17 10.92 -19.80 -14.24
N TYR A 18 10.82 -20.39 -13.04
CA TYR A 18 11.91 -20.38 -12.05
C TYR A 18 13.20 -20.96 -12.65
N PRO A 19 14.40 -20.38 -12.46
CA PRO A 19 14.74 -19.29 -11.52
C PRO A 19 14.65 -17.86 -12.10
N PHE A 20 14.00 -17.67 -13.25
CA PHE A 20 13.84 -16.35 -13.91
C PHE A 20 15.16 -15.69 -14.36
N ASP A 21 16.17 -16.49 -14.66
CA ASP A 21 17.49 -16.08 -15.14
C ASP A 21 17.50 -15.78 -16.64
N PHE A 22 16.59 -14.93 -17.11
CA PHE A 22 16.43 -14.66 -18.53
C PHE A 22 17.70 -14.04 -19.16
N LEU A 23 18.26 -14.72 -20.17
CA LEU A 23 19.33 -14.22 -21.01
C LEU A 23 18.90 -14.24 -22.47
N ALA A 24 19.32 -13.23 -23.23
CA ALA A 24 19.13 -13.24 -24.68
C ALA A 24 20.09 -14.29 -25.27
N PRO A 25 19.58 -15.42 -25.82
CA PRO A 25 20.45 -16.46 -26.34
C PRO A 25 21.18 -15.95 -27.57
N SER A 26 22.43 -16.39 -27.75
CA SER A 26 23.14 -16.17 -29.01
C SER A 26 22.38 -16.84 -30.17
N PRO A 27 22.55 -16.41 -31.44
CA PRO A 27 21.87 -17.03 -32.58
C PRO A 27 22.09 -18.55 -32.70
N ASP A 28 23.27 -19.04 -32.31
CA ASP A 28 23.60 -20.48 -32.33
C ASP A 28 22.93 -21.23 -31.18
N GLU A 29 22.90 -20.62 -29.99
CA GLU A 29 22.19 -21.18 -28.84
C GLU A 29 20.68 -21.22 -29.05
N LEU A 30 20.11 -20.19 -29.69
CA LEU A 30 18.69 -20.20 -30.05
C LEU A 30 18.35 -21.34 -31.00
N ARG A 31 19.21 -21.61 -32.00
CA ARG A 31 19.03 -22.74 -32.93
C ARG A 31 19.06 -24.09 -32.21
N SER A 32 20.02 -24.31 -31.31
CA SER A 32 20.10 -25.57 -30.55
C SER A 32 18.89 -25.76 -29.63
N ARG A 33 18.45 -24.70 -28.94
CA ARG A 33 17.26 -24.72 -28.07
C ARG A 33 15.96 -24.96 -28.84
N LEU A 34 15.81 -24.39 -30.04
CA LEU A 34 14.67 -24.67 -30.92
C LEU A 34 14.67 -26.14 -31.41
N ALA A 35 15.84 -26.70 -31.70
CA ALA A 35 15.95 -28.11 -32.04
C ALA A 35 15.60 -29.03 -30.85
N ALA A 36 16.03 -28.66 -29.63
CA ALA A 36 15.69 -29.38 -28.39
C ALA A 36 14.18 -29.35 -28.11
N LEU A 37 13.55 -28.18 -28.26
CA LEU A 37 12.09 -28.00 -28.12
C LEU A 37 11.30 -28.95 -29.04
N ALA A 38 11.77 -29.13 -30.28
CA ALA A 38 11.15 -29.99 -31.26
C ALA A 38 11.48 -31.49 -31.07
N SER A 39 12.41 -31.83 -30.18
CA SER A 39 12.83 -33.22 -29.96
C SER A 39 11.78 -34.00 -29.15
N LEU A 40 11.45 -35.22 -29.59
CA LEU A 40 10.43 -36.08 -28.98
C LEU A 40 11.01 -37.07 -27.96
N HIS A 41 12.11 -36.72 -27.28
CA HIS A 41 12.76 -37.62 -26.33
C HIS A 41 12.05 -37.58 -24.97
N LEU A 42 11.61 -38.75 -24.50
CA LEU A 42 10.98 -38.95 -23.19
C LEU A 42 12.06 -39.26 -22.13
N THR A 43 12.38 -38.32 -21.25
CA THR A 43 13.31 -38.50 -20.12
C THR A 43 12.62 -39.15 -18.90
N LEU A 44 13.34 -40.00 -18.16
CA LEU A 44 12.80 -40.93 -17.13
C LEU A 44 11.97 -40.29 -16.00
N ARG A 45 10.78 -40.87 -15.77
CA ARG A 45 9.87 -40.98 -14.58
C ARG A 45 9.65 -39.79 -13.63
N GLY A 46 10.65 -38.97 -13.28
CA GLY A 46 10.52 -37.85 -12.33
C GLY A 46 9.87 -36.62 -12.96
N ASP A 47 10.44 -36.13 -14.06
CA ASP A 47 9.96 -34.92 -14.75
C ASP A 47 8.58 -35.12 -15.38
N MET A 48 8.31 -36.35 -15.86
CA MET A 48 7.00 -36.69 -16.44
C MET A 48 5.86 -36.56 -15.42
N LEU A 49 6.09 -37.03 -14.18
CA LEU A 49 5.08 -36.97 -13.13
C LEU A 49 4.85 -35.52 -12.67
N GLY A 50 5.93 -34.72 -12.63
CA GLY A 50 5.88 -33.30 -12.29
C GLY A 50 5.02 -32.50 -13.27
N ASN A 51 5.29 -32.60 -14.57
CA ASN A 51 4.55 -31.88 -15.61
C ASN A 51 3.06 -32.29 -15.67
N PHE A 52 2.78 -33.59 -15.58
CA PHE A 52 1.40 -34.07 -15.45
C PHE A 52 0.71 -33.52 -14.18
N ALA A 53 1.30 -33.71 -13.01
CA ALA A 53 0.70 -33.34 -11.73
C ALA A 53 0.50 -31.83 -11.59
N LEU A 54 1.36 -31.02 -12.21
CA LEU A 54 1.30 -29.56 -12.18
C LEU A 54 0.04 -29.01 -12.86
N PHE A 55 -0.42 -29.64 -13.94
CA PHE A 55 -1.58 -29.19 -14.73
C PHE A 55 -2.92 -29.88 -14.36
N VAL A 56 -2.91 -30.95 -13.58
CA VAL A 56 -4.14 -31.55 -13.02
C VAL A 56 -4.97 -30.53 -12.22
N PRO A 57 -4.40 -29.72 -11.31
CA PRO A 57 -5.13 -28.67 -10.60
C PRO A 57 -5.73 -27.60 -11.51
N PHE A 58 -5.10 -27.31 -12.66
CA PHE A 58 -5.62 -26.35 -13.64
C PHE A 58 -6.94 -26.84 -14.22
N GLY A 59 -6.97 -28.06 -14.75
CA GLY A 59 -8.18 -28.68 -15.29
C GLY A 59 -9.27 -28.79 -14.21
N PHE A 60 -8.89 -29.25 -13.02
CA PHE A 60 -9.83 -29.46 -11.91
C PHE A 60 -10.45 -28.14 -11.41
N CYS A 61 -9.64 -27.15 -11.05
CA CYS A 61 -10.11 -25.88 -10.50
C CYS A 61 -10.80 -25.01 -11.56
N GLY A 62 -10.34 -25.10 -12.81
CA GLY A 62 -10.91 -24.38 -13.94
C GLY A 62 -12.35 -24.79 -14.22
N ASP A 63 -12.67 -26.09 -14.14
CA ASP A 63 -14.03 -26.60 -14.29
C ASP A 63 -14.98 -25.92 -13.28
N PHE A 64 -14.62 -25.90 -11.99
CA PHE A 64 -15.42 -25.23 -10.96
C PHE A 64 -15.46 -23.70 -11.08
N ALA A 65 -14.42 -23.08 -11.64
CA ALA A 65 -14.29 -21.62 -11.69
C ALA A 65 -15.06 -21.00 -12.88
N LEU A 66 -15.11 -21.72 -14.00
CA LEU A 66 -15.52 -21.19 -15.30
C LEU A 66 -16.68 -21.99 -15.94
N VAL A 67 -16.79 -23.30 -15.70
CA VAL A 67 -17.84 -24.14 -16.29
C VAL A 67 -19.11 -24.07 -15.43
N ARG A 68 -20.21 -23.56 -15.99
CA ARG A 68 -21.50 -23.43 -15.28
C ARG A 68 -22.21 -24.79 -15.12
N ARG A 69 -23.25 -24.82 -14.27
CA ARG A 69 -23.99 -26.02 -13.82
C ARG A 69 -24.58 -26.93 -14.91
N GLN A 70 -24.62 -26.50 -16.18
CA GLN A 70 -25.01 -27.35 -17.31
C GLN A 70 -23.80 -27.54 -18.23
N VAL A 71 -23.61 -28.78 -18.69
CA VAL A 71 -22.44 -29.26 -19.42
C VAL A 71 -22.28 -28.50 -20.73
N ASP A 72 -21.52 -27.41 -20.70
CA ASP A 72 -21.12 -26.69 -21.91
C ASP A 72 -19.79 -27.26 -22.41
N ALA A 73 -19.87 -28.12 -23.43
CA ALA A 73 -18.71 -28.70 -24.09
C ALA A 73 -17.78 -27.61 -24.65
N VAL A 74 -18.33 -26.45 -25.05
CA VAL A 74 -17.57 -25.31 -25.57
C VAL A 74 -16.71 -24.70 -24.47
N SER A 75 -17.27 -24.50 -23.27
CA SER A 75 -16.52 -23.99 -22.11
C SER A 75 -15.41 -24.97 -21.67
N THR A 76 -15.66 -26.28 -21.74
CA THR A 76 -14.64 -27.30 -21.42
C THR A 76 -13.51 -27.29 -22.44
N LEU A 77 -13.85 -27.26 -23.73
CA LEU A 77 -12.88 -27.17 -24.82
C LEU A 77 -12.07 -25.87 -24.74
N GLY A 78 -12.73 -24.75 -24.47
CA GLY A 78 -12.07 -23.46 -24.27
C GLY A 78 -11.08 -23.46 -23.11
N LEU A 79 -11.43 -24.10 -21.98
CA LEU A 79 -10.52 -24.25 -20.84
C LEU A 79 -9.32 -25.15 -21.18
N PHE A 80 -9.55 -26.27 -21.89
CA PHE A 80 -8.48 -27.14 -22.35
C PHE A 80 -7.51 -26.40 -23.29
N LEU A 81 -8.04 -25.69 -24.28
CA LEU A 81 -7.25 -24.90 -25.22
C LEU A 81 -6.48 -23.77 -24.53
N ALA A 82 -7.09 -23.07 -23.57
CA ALA A 82 -6.41 -22.04 -22.79
C ALA A 82 -5.24 -22.62 -21.98
N GLY A 83 -5.41 -23.81 -21.39
CA GLY A 83 -4.34 -24.51 -20.70
C GLY A 83 -3.22 -24.95 -21.64
N LEU A 84 -3.55 -25.39 -22.86
CA LEU A 84 -2.57 -25.74 -23.89
C LEU A 84 -1.77 -24.52 -24.37
N VAL A 85 -2.45 -23.39 -24.61
CA VAL A 85 -1.80 -22.12 -24.95
C VAL A 85 -0.86 -21.67 -23.83
N LEU A 86 -1.29 -21.80 -22.57
CA LEU A 86 -0.44 -21.50 -21.42
C LEU A 86 0.80 -22.42 -21.39
N ALA A 87 0.62 -23.73 -21.55
CA ALA A 87 1.73 -24.68 -21.58
C ALA A 87 2.73 -24.36 -22.71
N LEU A 88 2.25 -24.06 -23.92
CA LEU A 88 3.11 -23.66 -25.04
C LEU A 88 3.84 -22.34 -24.79
N ALA A 89 3.14 -21.33 -24.26
CA ALA A 89 3.74 -20.04 -23.95
C ALA A 89 4.87 -20.16 -22.90
N LEU A 90 4.73 -21.07 -21.93
CA LEU A 90 5.77 -21.33 -20.93
C LEU A 90 7.01 -21.97 -21.56
N GLN A 91 6.83 -22.94 -22.46
CA GLN A 91 7.94 -23.58 -23.18
C GLN A 91 8.66 -22.60 -24.12
N LEU A 92 7.91 -21.70 -24.78
CA LEU A 92 8.52 -20.62 -25.55
C LEU A 92 9.28 -19.62 -24.66
N GLY A 93 8.76 -19.31 -23.47
CA GLY A 93 9.45 -18.48 -22.49
C GLY A 93 10.77 -19.09 -22.01
N GLN A 94 10.83 -20.41 -21.88
CA GLN A 94 12.04 -21.15 -21.49
C GLN A 94 13.16 -21.11 -22.56
N LEU A 95 12.87 -20.71 -23.81
CA LEU A 95 13.93 -20.48 -24.80
C LEU A 95 14.92 -19.40 -24.36
N ALA A 96 14.48 -18.46 -23.54
CA ALA A 96 15.31 -17.39 -22.97
C ALA A 96 15.86 -17.73 -21.57
N LEU A 97 15.66 -18.95 -21.07
CA LEU A 97 16.13 -19.39 -19.73
C LEU A 97 17.27 -20.39 -19.87
N PRO A 98 18.54 -20.01 -19.57
CA PRO A 98 19.71 -20.86 -19.73
C PRO A 98 19.60 -22.21 -19.01
N THR A 99 19.02 -22.18 -17.81
CA THR A 99 18.90 -23.29 -16.86
C THR A 99 17.72 -24.22 -17.11
N ARG A 100 16.91 -23.96 -18.13
CA ARG A 100 15.73 -24.77 -18.48
C ARG A 100 15.82 -25.33 -19.88
N ASP A 101 15.38 -26.58 -20.01
CA ASP A 101 15.29 -27.29 -21.27
C ASP A 101 13.84 -27.24 -21.79
N PRO A 102 13.57 -26.49 -22.87
CA PRO A 102 12.24 -26.43 -23.45
C PRO A 102 11.91 -27.74 -24.18
N SER A 103 10.67 -28.23 -24.06
CA SER A 103 10.22 -29.50 -24.64
C SER A 103 8.74 -29.50 -25.04
N LEU A 104 8.44 -29.91 -26.28
CA LEU A 104 7.06 -30.16 -26.72
C LEU A 104 6.44 -31.40 -26.07
N VAL A 105 7.26 -32.36 -25.60
CA VAL A 105 6.77 -33.52 -24.84
C VAL A 105 6.08 -33.07 -23.55
N ASP A 106 6.61 -32.02 -22.91
CA ASP A 106 6.00 -31.44 -21.71
C ASP A 106 4.65 -30.78 -22.00
N VAL A 107 4.50 -30.15 -23.16
CA VAL A 107 3.19 -29.61 -23.60
C VAL A 107 2.16 -30.74 -23.69
N CYS A 108 2.54 -31.89 -24.25
CA CYS A 108 1.69 -33.07 -24.32
C CYS A 108 1.35 -33.62 -22.93
N LEU A 109 2.33 -33.74 -22.02
CA LEU A 109 2.10 -34.21 -20.65
C LEU A 109 1.20 -33.25 -19.86
N ASN A 110 1.39 -31.94 -20.02
CA ASN A 110 0.54 -30.90 -19.44
C ASN A 110 -0.90 -31.02 -19.98
N ALA A 111 -1.06 -31.29 -21.28
CA ALA A 111 -2.38 -31.54 -21.88
C ALA A 111 -3.08 -32.76 -21.26
N VAL A 112 -2.35 -33.86 -21.04
CA VAL A 112 -2.87 -35.05 -20.33
C VAL A 112 -3.24 -34.69 -18.89
N GLY A 113 -2.44 -33.87 -18.20
CA GLY A 113 -2.74 -33.34 -16.87
C GLY A 113 -4.04 -32.52 -16.83
N ILE A 114 -4.21 -31.59 -17.77
CA ILE A 114 -5.45 -30.78 -17.90
C ILE A 114 -6.66 -31.70 -18.09
N ALA A 115 -6.58 -32.66 -19.02
CA ALA A 115 -7.65 -33.62 -19.28
C ALA A 115 -7.97 -34.46 -18.02
N GLY A 116 -6.95 -34.96 -17.32
CA GLY A 116 -7.10 -35.69 -16.06
C GLY A 116 -7.81 -34.86 -14.99
N GLY A 117 -7.43 -33.59 -14.82
CA GLY A 117 -8.08 -32.67 -13.90
C GLY A 117 -9.56 -32.43 -14.21
N LEU A 118 -9.88 -32.23 -15.49
CA LEU A 118 -11.27 -32.07 -15.97
C LEU A 118 -12.11 -33.33 -15.71
N LEU A 119 -11.55 -34.52 -15.94
CA LEU A 119 -12.21 -35.79 -15.65
C LEU A 119 -12.45 -35.97 -14.15
N LEU A 120 -11.46 -35.68 -13.31
CA LEU A 120 -11.58 -35.75 -11.84
C LEU A 120 -12.69 -34.83 -11.31
N ALA A 121 -12.82 -33.61 -11.84
CA ALA A 121 -13.86 -32.65 -11.43
C ALA A 121 -15.28 -33.16 -11.71
N ARG A 122 -15.43 -34.11 -12.64
CA ARG A 122 -16.71 -34.70 -13.05
C ARG A 122 -17.11 -35.93 -12.24
N ILE A 123 -16.21 -36.50 -11.44
CA ILE A 123 -16.52 -37.64 -10.56
C ILE A 123 -17.46 -37.16 -9.44
N PRO A 124 -18.69 -37.69 -9.29
CA PRO A 124 -19.66 -37.17 -8.32
C PRO A 124 -19.20 -37.22 -6.86
N GLY A 125 -18.40 -38.22 -6.48
CA GLY A 125 -17.80 -38.35 -5.15
C GLY A 125 -16.76 -37.26 -4.88
N VAL A 126 -15.84 -37.04 -5.82
CA VAL A 126 -14.81 -36.00 -5.74
C VAL A 126 -15.43 -34.60 -5.75
N LYS A 127 -16.45 -34.40 -6.60
CA LYS A 127 -17.19 -33.13 -6.67
C LYS A 127 -17.89 -32.79 -5.36
N ARG A 128 -18.52 -33.78 -4.71
CA ARG A 128 -19.12 -33.61 -3.37
C ARG A 128 -18.06 -33.32 -2.31
N LEU A 129 -16.95 -34.04 -2.32
CA LEU A 129 -15.85 -33.84 -1.39
C LEU A 129 -15.24 -32.44 -1.53
N ALA A 130 -14.92 -31.99 -2.75
CA ALA A 130 -14.34 -30.67 -3.01
C ALA A 130 -15.27 -29.51 -2.64
N LEU A 131 -16.58 -29.67 -2.85
CA LEU A 131 -17.58 -28.70 -2.41
C LEU A 131 -17.76 -28.70 -0.88
N GLY A 132 -17.62 -29.86 -0.23
CA GLY A 132 -17.69 -30.00 1.23
C GLY A 132 -16.43 -29.51 1.97
N LEU A 133 -15.25 -29.63 1.33
CA LEU A 133 -13.97 -29.12 1.84
C LEU A 133 -13.78 -27.62 1.59
N SER A 134 -14.66 -26.96 0.84
CA SER A 134 -14.62 -25.51 0.71
C SER A 134 -14.89 -24.89 2.09
N PRO A 135 -13.98 -24.03 2.63
CA PRO A 135 -14.19 -23.32 3.88
C PRO A 135 -15.38 -22.37 3.72
N THR A 136 -16.57 -22.89 3.95
CA THR A 136 -17.84 -22.19 3.73
C THR A 136 -18.32 -21.55 5.02
N HIS A 137 -17.81 -22.01 6.17
CA HIS A 137 -18.10 -21.48 7.49
C HIS A 137 -16.83 -21.10 8.25
N ARG A 138 -16.90 -19.98 8.97
CA ARG A 138 -15.83 -19.48 9.87
C ARG A 138 -15.40 -20.54 10.90
N ALA A 139 -16.34 -21.42 11.27
CA ALA A 139 -16.06 -22.51 12.19
C ALA A 139 -14.97 -23.42 11.65
N ASP A 140 -14.87 -23.67 10.35
CA ASP A 140 -14.00 -24.74 9.84
C ASP A 140 -12.50 -24.37 9.80
N VAL A 141 -12.17 -23.06 9.88
CA VAL A 141 -10.79 -22.55 9.77
C VAL A 141 -9.80 -23.25 10.72
N PRO A 142 -10.05 -23.39 12.03
CA PRO A 142 -9.13 -24.06 12.95
C PRO A 142 -9.03 -25.57 12.72
N LEU A 143 -10.05 -26.20 12.12
CA LEU A 143 -9.97 -27.60 11.71
C LEU A 143 -8.99 -27.74 10.55
N TYR A 144 -9.03 -26.85 9.56
CA TYR A 144 -8.05 -26.85 8.47
C TYR A 144 -6.64 -26.56 8.97
N LEU A 145 -6.46 -25.60 9.89
CA LEU A 145 -5.16 -25.30 10.48
C LEU A 145 -4.63 -26.50 11.28
N ALA A 146 -5.44 -27.11 12.15
CA ALA A 146 -5.07 -28.34 12.86
C ALA A 146 -4.72 -29.48 11.88
N GLY A 147 -5.50 -29.60 10.79
CA GLY A 147 -5.24 -30.54 9.72
C GLY A 147 -3.90 -30.34 9.03
N LEU A 148 -3.47 -29.09 8.79
CA LEU A 148 -2.16 -28.80 8.21
C LEU A 148 -1.01 -29.36 9.07
N TRP A 149 -1.09 -29.20 10.39
CA TRP A 149 -0.09 -29.77 11.31
C TRP A 149 -0.12 -31.29 11.34
N ILE A 150 -1.31 -31.90 11.43
CA ILE A 150 -1.45 -33.36 11.48
C ILE A 150 -0.94 -33.99 10.17
N ILE A 151 -1.34 -33.45 9.02
CA ILE A 151 -0.92 -33.93 7.71
C ILE A 151 0.58 -33.72 7.53
N SER A 152 1.16 -32.61 8.00
CA SER A 152 2.61 -32.38 7.89
C SER A 152 3.43 -33.43 8.63
N GLN A 153 2.91 -34.03 9.71
CA GLN A 153 3.61 -35.10 10.44
C GLN A 153 3.58 -36.44 9.69
N LEU A 154 2.68 -36.61 8.72
CA LEU A 154 2.40 -37.88 8.05
C LEU A 154 2.78 -37.88 6.57
N LEU A 155 3.26 -36.75 6.03
CA LEU A 155 3.73 -36.69 4.64
C LEU A 155 4.97 -37.59 4.44
N PRO A 156 5.09 -38.28 3.29
CA PRO A 156 4.30 -38.17 2.06
C PRO A 156 2.99 -39.01 2.02
N LEU A 157 2.55 -39.59 3.15
CA LEU A 157 1.39 -40.49 3.24
C LEU A 157 1.54 -41.79 2.44
N VAL A 158 2.78 -42.21 2.18
CA VAL A 158 3.10 -43.48 1.51
C VAL A 158 3.43 -44.52 2.58
N PRO A 159 2.53 -45.48 2.86
CA PRO A 159 2.79 -46.51 3.85
C PRO A 159 3.89 -47.48 3.36
N THR A 160 4.71 -47.96 4.29
CA THR A 160 5.71 -48.99 4.06
C THR A 160 5.57 -50.11 5.08
N LEU A 161 5.70 -51.35 4.63
CA LEU A 161 5.79 -52.55 5.46
C LEU A 161 7.22 -53.10 5.52
N ASP A 162 8.18 -52.38 4.94
CA ASP A 162 9.60 -52.76 4.99
C ASP A 162 10.15 -52.56 6.41
N LEU A 163 10.50 -53.68 7.06
CA LEU A 163 11.10 -53.69 8.39
C LEU A 163 12.43 -52.93 8.44
N SER A 164 13.17 -52.87 7.34
CA SER A 164 14.40 -52.07 7.24
C SER A 164 14.09 -50.57 7.33
N ALA A 165 13.03 -50.12 6.63
CA ALA A 165 12.56 -48.74 6.69
C ALA A 165 12.06 -48.38 8.09
N VAL A 166 11.27 -49.27 8.74
CA VAL A 166 10.80 -49.08 10.13
C VAL A 166 11.98 -49.00 11.11
N ARG A 167 12.99 -49.87 10.97
CA ARG A 167 14.19 -49.82 11.80
C ARG A 167 14.96 -48.51 11.61
N THR A 168 15.02 -48.02 10.38
CA THR A 168 15.67 -46.74 10.04
C THR A 168 14.91 -45.58 10.68
N ALA A 169 13.58 -45.58 10.62
CA ALA A 169 12.71 -44.57 11.24
C ALA A 169 12.89 -44.45 12.76
N LEU A 170 13.16 -45.57 13.43
CA LEU A 170 13.35 -45.62 14.89
C LEU A 170 14.80 -45.36 15.33
N LYS A 171 15.75 -45.35 14.39
CA LYS A 171 17.18 -45.17 14.68
C LYS A 171 17.50 -43.85 15.41
N PRO A 172 16.93 -42.68 15.02
CA PRO A 172 17.16 -41.42 15.73
C PRO A 172 16.65 -41.44 17.17
N LEU A 173 15.60 -42.23 17.47
CA LEU A 173 15.07 -42.36 18.82
C LEU A 173 15.89 -43.32 19.69
N LEU A 174 16.24 -44.49 19.15
CA LEU A 174 16.76 -45.61 19.94
C LEU A 174 18.29 -45.72 19.93
N GLN A 175 18.95 -45.33 18.83
CA GLN A 175 20.39 -45.54 18.64
C GLN A 175 21.19 -44.26 18.58
N GLN A 176 20.60 -43.14 18.13
CA GLN A 176 21.26 -41.84 18.01
C GLN A 176 20.40 -40.71 18.58
N PRO A 177 20.02 -40.77 19.88
CA PRO A 177 19.13 -39.78 20.48
C PRO A 177 19.80 -38.40 20.52
N VAL A 178 19.36 -37.51 19.64
CA VAL A 178 19.67 -36.07 19.69
C VAL A 178 18.49 -35.36 20.34
N PHE A 179 18.76 -34.64 21.43
CA PHE A 179 17.75 -33.86 22.15
C PHE A 179 17.99 -32.36 21.99
N ALA A 180 17.17 -31.73 21.16
CA ALA A 180 17.14 -30.28 21.01
C ALA A 180 15.95 -29.70 21.77
N ILE A 181 16.22 -28.94 22.83
CA ILE A 181 15.20 -28.26 23.64
C ILE A 181 14.30 -27.35 22.78
N PRO A 182 14.83 -26.52 21.86
CA PRO A 182 13.98 -25.66 21.03
C PRO A 182 12.93 -26.44 20.21
N ASP A 183 13.33 -27.58 19.65
CA ASP A 183 12.43 -28.44 18.86
C ASP A 183 11.37 -29.11 19.74
N ALA A 184 11.76 -29.62 20.91
CA ALA A 184 10.81 -30.23 21.84
C ALA A 184 9.75 -29.22 22.34
N VAL A 185 10.17 -27.97 22.58
CA VAL A 185 9.27 -26.87 22.94
C VAL A 185 8.34 -26.52 21.77
N LEU A 186 8.85 -26.47 20.53
CA LEU A 186 8.03 -26.24 19.34
C LEU A 186 6.94 -27.32 19.18
N TYR A 187 7.30 -28.61 19.27
CA TYR A 187 6.32 -29.71 19.20
C TYR A 187 5.27 -29.59 20.31
N CYS A 188 5.69 -29.30 21.54
CA CYS A 188 4.79 -29.12 22.67
C CYS A 188 3.76 -28.00 22.42
N VAL A 189 4.23 -26.82 22.04
CA VAL A 189 3.35 -25.65 21.83
C VAL A 189 2.49 -25.81 20.58
N ALA A 190 3.02 -26.39 19.50
CA ALA A 190 2.26 -26.70 18.30
C ALA A 190 1.10 -27.67 18.59
N TRP A 191 1.36 -28.75 19.34
CA TRP A 191 0.30 -29.66 19.76
C TRP A 191 -0.71 -28.99 20.69
N LEU A 192 -0.29 -28.16 21.65
CA LEU A 192 -1.22 -27.38 22.48
C LEU A 192 -2.11 -26.45 21.64
N ALA A 193 -1.56 -25.82 20.60
CA ALA A 193 -2.33 -25.02 19.66
C ALA A 193 -3.34 -25.88 18.87
N VAL A 194 -2.95 -27.07 18.38
CA VAL A 194 -3.86 -28.01 17.71
C VAL A 194 -4.99 -28.46 18.63
N LEU A 195 -4.66 -28.87 19.86
CA LEU A 195 -5.64 -29.28 20.86
C LEU A 195 -6.63 -28.14 21.16
N HIS A 196 -6.13 -26.91 21.31
CA HIS A 196 -6.97 -25.72 21.50
C HIS A 196 -7.89 -25.44 20.28
N MET A 197 -7.41 -25.63 19.06
CA MET A 197 -8.21 -25.47 17.84
C MET A 197 -9.32 -26.53 17.72
N LEU A 198 -9.09 -27.73 18.26
CA LEU A 198 -10.03 -28.86 18.26
C LEU A 198 -10.97 -28.89 19.47
N ASP A 199 -10.64 -28.21 20.57
CA ASP A 199 -11.45 -28.16 21.80
C ASP A 199 -12.68 -27.25 21.64
N ARG A 200 -13.70 -27.80 20.99
CA ARG A 200 -14.92 -27.07 20.63
C ARG A 200 -16.15 -27.85 21.01
N PRO A 201 -17.28 -27.21 21.36
CA PRO A 201 -18.46 -27.89 21.86
C PRO A 201 -18.96 -29.05 20.98
N SER A 202 -18.86 -28.92 19.65
CA SER A 202 -19.30 -29.93 18.69
C SER A 202 -18.41 -31.17 18.61
N LEU A 203 -17.12 -31.04 18.93
CA LEU A 203 -16.12 -32.11 18.88
C LEU A 203 -15.76 -32.64 20.28
N ALA A 204 -15.77 -31.76 21.28
CA ALA A 204 -15.44 -32.05 22.68
C ALA A 204 -16.40 -33.07 23.30
N THR A 205 -17.67 -33.09 22.90
CA THR A 205 -18.66 -34.08 23.35
C THR A 205 -18.39 -35.49 22.82
N ARG A 206 -17.75 -35.64 21.66
CA ARG A 206 -17.43 -36.95 21.06
C ARG A 206 -16.00 -37.43 21.32
N LEU A 207 -15.03 -36.51 21.31
CA LEU A 207 -13.60 -36.84 21.32
C LEU A 207 -12.83 -36.23 22.49
N GLY A 208 -13.49 -35.49 23.40
CA GLY A 208 -12.82 -34.70 24.44
C GLY A 208 -11.91 -35.50 25.38
N LYS A 209 -12.26 -36.76 25.69
CA LYS A 209 -11.43 -37.66 26.51
C LYS A 209 -10.21 -38.22 25.76
N LEU A 210 -10.28 -38.29 24.44
CA LEU A 210 -9.22 -38.83 23.57
C LEU A 210 -8.28 -37.74 23.07
N LEU A 211 -8.71 -36.47 23.09
CA LEU A 211 -7.95 -35.33 22.59
C LEU A 211 -6.52 -35.25 23.15
N PRO A 212 -6.24 -35.44 24.46
CA PRO A 212 -4.88 -35.36 24.99
C PRO A 212 -3.92 -36.42 24.43
N PHE A 213 -4.46 -37.53 23.91
CA PHE A 213 -3.69 -38.63 23.32
C PHE A 213 -3.50 -38.48 21.80
N LEU A 214 -4.15 -37.49 21.18
CA LEU A 214 -4.03 -37.23 19.74
C LEU A 214 -2.57 -37.05 19.27
N PRO A 215 -1.69 -36.30 19.99
CA PRO A 215 -0.29 -36.17 19.57
C PRO A 215 0.41 -37.53 19.43
N LEU A 216 0.22 -38.43 20.40
CA LEU A 216 0.80 -39.77 20.38
C LEU A 216 0.15 -40.67 19.31
N ALA A 217 -1.15 -40.52 19.08
CA ALA A 217 -1.86 -41.26 18.05
C ALA A 217 -1.40 -40.90 16.63
N VAL A 218 -1.00 -39.64 16.39
CA VAL A 218 -0.45 -39.18 15.11
C VAL A 218 1.02 -39.59 14.95
N LEU A 219 1.77 -39.71 16.03
CA LEU A 219 3.17 -40.15 16.03
C LEU A 219 3.29 -41.67 15.76
N ALA A 220 2.35 -42.48 16.26
CA ALA A 220 2.35 -43.93 16.12
C ALA A 220 2.51 -44.49 14.67
N PRO A 221 1.83 -43.95 13.64
CA PRO A 221 1.99 -44.43 12.26
C PRO A 221 3.28 -43.99 11.57
N GLN A 222 4.02 -42.99 12.07
CA GLN A 222 5.19 -42.44 11.38
C GLN A 222 6.28 -43.45 10.99
N PRO A 223 6.62 -44.47 11.80
CA PRO A 223 7.65 -45.46 11.43
C PRO A 223 7.25 -46.32 10.23
N PHE A 224 5.95 -46.38 9.94
CA PHE A 224 5.38 -47.12 8.83
C PHE A 224 5.15 -46.24 7.60
N ILE A 225 5.72 -45.04 7.56
CA ILE A 225 5.65 -44.12 6.42
C ILE A 225 7.04 -43.99 5.80
N VAL A 226 7.12 -44.01 4.47
CA VAL A 226 8.39 -43.88 3.74
C VAL A 226 9.07 -42.57 4.12
N GLY A 227 10.28 -42.67 4.67
CA GLY A 227 11.07 -41.50 5.12
C GLY A 227 10.57 -40.87 6.42
N GLY A 228 9.63 -41.50 7.14
CA GLY A 228 9.24 -41.07 8.47
C GLY A 228 10.35 -41.33 9.48
N GLU A 229 10.70 -40.33 10.27
CA GLU A 229 11.67 -40.45 11.37
C GLU A 229 11.00 -40.02 12.66
N ILE A 230 11.23 -40.75 13.75
CA ILE A 230 10.78 -40.34 15.08
C ILE A 230 12.00 -39.85 15.87
N THR A 231 11.89 -38.65 16.42
CA THR A 231 12.94 -38.04 17.24
C THR A 231 12.54 -37.96 18.72
N LEU A 232 13.54 -37.86 19.61
CA LEU A 232 13.29 -37.69 21.05
C LEU A 232 12.58 -36.36 21.36
N ALA A 233 12.86 -35.30 20.60
CA ALA A 233 12.20 -34.00 20.73
C ALA A 233 10.70 -34.09 20.40
N GLU A 234 10.34 -34.82 19.35
CA GLU A 234 8.95 -35.00 18.94
C GLU A 234 8.14 -35.83 19.95
N VAL A 235 8.71 -36.93 20.45
CA VAL A 235 8.08 -37.77 21.48
C VAL A 235 7.89 -36.98 22.77
N SER A 236 8.95 -36.35 23.29
CA SER A 236 8.89 -35.60 24.54
C SER A 236 7.96 -34.38 24.45
N GLY A 237 7.99 -33.64 23.33
CA GLY A 237 7.09 -32.52 23.08
C GLY A 237 5.62 -32.96 23.01
N SER A 238 5.34 -34.08 22.34
CA SER A 238 3.98 -34.66 22.24
C SER A 238 3.43 -35.12 23.59
N VAL A 239 4.26 -35.79 24.41
CA VAL A 239 3.89 -36.18 25.78
C VAL A 239 3.66 -34.95 26.66
N ALA A 240 4.58 -33.97 26.61
CA ALA A 240 4.45 -32.74 27.39
C ALA A 240 3.17 -31.97 27.05
N ALA A 241 2.80 -31.87 25.76
CA ALA A 241 1.55 -31.24 25.35
C ALA A 241 0.33 -31.92 25.96
N GLY A 242 0.27 -33.25 25.93
CA GLY A 242 -0.81 -34.02 26.55
C GLY A 242 -0.91 -33.80 28.06
N LEU A 243 0.23 -33.80 28.76
CA LEU A 243 0.30 -33.55 30.20
C LEU A 243 -0.12 -32.12 30.58
N VAL A 244 0.40 -31.11 29.87
CA VAL A 244 0.03 -29.70 30.09
C VAL A 244 -1.46 -29.48 29.83
N TRP A 245 -2.00 -30.11 28.78
CA TRP A 245 -3.41 -30.06 28.47
C TRP A 245 -4.27 -30.63 29.60
N LEU A 246 -3.90 -31.81 30.13
CA LEU A 246 -4.58 -32.45 31.26
C LEU A 246 -4.44 -31.64 32.57
N ALA A 247 -3.28 -31.05 32.81
CA ALA A 247 -2.98 -30.31 34.05
C ALA A 247 -3.70 -28.96 34.14
N GLY A 248 -4.02 -28.31 33.01
CA GLY A 248 -4.58 -26.96 33.10
C GLY A 248 -4.96 -26.27 31.79
N ARG A 249 -5.70 -26.92 30.90
CA ARG A 249 -6.17 -26.31 29.63
C ARG A 249 -6.88 -24.95 29.79
N SER A 250 -7.55 -24.70 30.91
CA SER A 250 -8.25 -23.43 31.18
C SER A 250 -7.32 -22.22 31.31
N ARG A 251 -6.03 -22.44 31.57
CA ARG A 251 -5.01 -21.37 31.67
C ARG A 251 -4.41 -20.99 30.31
N LEU A 252 -4.69 -21.76 29.26
CA LEU A 252 -4.12 -21.55 27.92
C LEU A 252 -4.98 -20.59 27.11
N SER A 253 -4.79 -19.28 27.33
CA SER A 253 -5.46 -18.27 26.50
C SER A 253 -4.95 -18.30 25.05
N PRO A 254 -5.79 -17.95 24.05
CA PRO A 254 -5.35 -17.90 22.66
C PRO A 254 -4.16 -16.96 22.43
N LEU A 255 -4.14 -15.81 23.13
CA LEU A 255 -3.06 -14.84 23.04
C LEU A 255 -1.72 -15.43 23.52
N LEU A 256 -1.74 -16.14 24.66
CA LEU A 256 -0.57 -16.81 25.21
C LEU A 256 -0.07 -17.90 24.26
N LEU A 257 -0.97 -18.76 23.75
CA LEU A 257 -0.60 -19.80 22.79
C LEU A 257 -0.03 -19.20 21.50
N GLY A 258 -0.59 -18.11 20.99
CA GLY A 258 -0.08 -17.43 19.80
C GLY A 258 1.33 -16.86 20.00
N ALA A 259 1.58 -16.23 21.16
CA ALA A 259 2.89 -15.72 21.52
C ALA A 259 3.93 -16.84 21.72
N LEU A 260 3.55 -17.92 22.43
CA LEU A 260 4.41 -19.09 22.62
C LEU A 260 4.72 -19.79 21.29
N LEU A 261 3.75 -19.91 20.39
CA LEU A 261 3.94 -20.58 19.09
C LEU A 261 4.95 -19.83 18.23
N LEU A 262 4.85 -18.49 18.17
CA LEU A 262 5.86 -17.67 17.48
C LEU A 262 7.22 -17.76 18.16
N ALA A 263 7.28 -17.61 19.48
CA ALA A 263 8.55 -17.66 20.22
C ALA A 263 9.25 -19.02 20.05
N ALA A 264 8.51 -20.12 20.12
CA ALA A 264 9.03 -21.47 19.89
C ALA A 264 9.49 -21.66 18.43
N THR A 265 8.77 -21.08 17.46
CA THR A 265 9.19 -21.11 16.04
C THR A 265 10.52 -20.38 15.84
N LEU A 266 10.65 -19.17 16.39
CA LEU A 266 11.90 -18.40 16.32
C LEU A 266 13.05 -19.14 17.03
N ALA A 267 12.80 -19.71 18.21
CA ALA A 267 13.80 -20.46 18.95
C ALA A 267 14.28 -21.69 18.18
N ALA A 268 13.37 -22.48 17.59
CA ALA A 268 13.72 -23.66 16.80
C ALA A 268 14.57 -23.32 15.57
N ASN A 269 14.30 -22.18 14.91
CA ASN A 269 15.03 -21.77 13.72
C ASN A 269 16.37 -21.08 14.03
N LEU A 270 16.54 -20.47 15.21
CA LEU A 270 17.73 -19.66 15.54
C LEU A 270 18.66 -20.30 16.58
N LEU A 271 18.21 -21.26 17.39
CA LEU A 271 18.98 -21.84 18.49
C LEU A 271 19.39 -23.30 18.26
N PRO A 272 20.60 -23.71 18.71
CA PRO A 272 21.68 -22.87 19.24
C PRO A 272 22.19 -21.86 18.19
N TRP A 273 22.51 -20.65 18.65
CA TRP A 273 22.99 -19.59 17.77
C TRP A 273 24.41 -19.89 17.29
N GLU A 274 24.58 -20.00 15.98
CA GLU A 274 25.87 -20.23 15.34
C GLU A 274 26.14 -19.08 14.37
N ALA A 275 27.05 -18.17 14.71
CA ALA A 275 27.36 -17.03 13.84
C ALA A 275 28.05 -17.46 12.54
N ALA A 276 27.56 -16.95 11.40
CA ALA A 276 28.24 -17.12 10.12
C ALA A 276 29.52 -16.26 10.08
N ALA A 277 30.54 -16.74 9.38
CA ALA A 277 31.78 -15.98 9.19
C ALA A 277 31.56 -14.75 8.28
N TRP A 278 30.58 -14.83 7.38
CA TRP A 278 30.18 -13.81 6.43
C TRP A 278 28.65 -13.77 6.32
N ALA A 279 28.10 -12.63 5.91
CA ALA A 279 26.66 -12.47 5.71
C ALA A 279 26.21 -13.28 4.48
N ARG A 280 25.29 -14.22 4.68
CA ARG A 280 24.78 -15.10 3.62
C ARG A 280 23.78 -14.39 2.72
N ASP A 281 23.69 -14.86 1.48
CA ASP A 281 22.71 -14.37 0.52
C ASP A 281 21.28 -14.65 0.98
N PHE A 282 20.42 -13.63 0.87
CA PHE A 282 18.99 -13.79 1.09
C PHE A 282 18.30 -14.13 -0.23
N HIS A 283 17.43 -15.13 -0.25
CA HIS A 283 16.69 -15.53 -1.45
C HIS A 283 15.34 -14.79 -1.53
N TRP A 284 15.15 -13.88 -2.48
CA TRP A 284 13.86 -13.19 -2.67
C TRP A 284 12.99 -13.75 -3.78
N VAL A 285 13.43 -14.83 -4.41
CA VAL A 285 12.51 -15.67 -5.19
C VAL A 285 11.67 -16.43 -4.16
N PRO A 286 10.35 -16.18 -4.06
CA PRO A 286 9.54 -16.92 -3.11
C PRO A 286 9.67 -18.43 -3.29
N PHE A 287 9.67 -19.20 -2.22
CA PHE A 287 9.76 -20.66 -2.28
C PHE A 287 11.06 -21.20 -2.89
N ALA A 288 12.11 -20.40 -3.13
CA ALA A 288 13.38 -20.89 -3.68
C ALA A 288 13.92 -22.09 -2.90
N SER A 289 14.02 -21.94 -1.58
CA SER A 289 14.47 -23.00 -0.66
C SER A 289 13.55 -24.22 -0.65
N LEU A 290 12.28 -24.07 -1.01
CA LEU A 290 11.30 -25.16 -1.07
C LEU A 290 11.26 -25.84 -2.45
N LEU A 291 11.75 -25.17 -3.50
CA LEU A 291 11.85 -25.73 -4.85
C LEU A 291 13.16 -26.50 -5.04
N GLU A 292 14.16 -26.27 -4.19
CA GLU A 292 15.43 -26.98 -4.19
C GLU A 292 15.41 -28.20 -3.24
N GLY A 293 16.00 -29.32 -3.64
CA GLY A 293 16.12 -30.51 -2.80
C GLY A 293 14.92 -31.47 -2.88
N ASN A 294 14.58 -32.13 -1.76
CA ASN A 294 13.56 -33.17 -1.74
C ASN A 294 12.14 -32.59 -1.59
N MET A 295 11.34 -32.72 -2.64
CA MET A 295 9.96 -32.21 -2.69
C MET A 295 9.03 -32.75 -1.60
N ALA A 296 9.21 -33.98 -1.14
CA ALA A 296 8.38 -34.54 -0.07
C ALA A 296 8.66 -33.82 1.26
N SER A 297 9.94 -33.65 1.60
CA SER A 297 10.38 -32.91 2.79
C SER A 297 9.96 -31.44 2.72
N ASN A 298 10.11 -30.81 1.56
CA ASN A 298 9.73 -29.41 1.36
C ASN A 298 8.21 -29.20 1.42
N SER A 299 7.42 -30.16 0.96
CA SER A 299 5.96 -30.15 1.10
C SER A 299 5.54 -30.24 2.57
N ALA A 300 6.18 -31.11 3.35
CA ALA A 300 5.94 -31.20 4.79
C ALA A 300 6.33 -29.91 5.51
N ALA A 301 7.49 -29.33 5.16
CA ALA A 301 7.95 -28.05 5.69
C ALA A 301 6.97 -26.90 5.36
N LEU A 302 6.44 -26.86 4.14
CA LEU A 302 5.44 -25.88 3.72
C LEU A 302 4.16 -25.98 4.55
N LEU A 303 3.58 -27.18 4.70
CA LEU A 303 2.37 -27.37 5.52
C LEU A 303 2.61 -26.98 6.98
N ARG A 304 3.78 -27.32 7.52
CA ARG A 304 4.20 -26.93 8.86
C ARG A 304 4.27 -25.41 9.00
N LYS A 305 4.95 -24.71 8.08
CA LYS A 305 5.04 -23.24 8.07
C LYS A 305 3.66 -22.57 7.93
N LEU A 306 2.79 -23.09 7.08
CA LEU A 306 1.40 -22.62 6.94
C LEU A 306 0.62 -22.74 8.26
N PHE A 307 0.81 -23.84 9.00
CA PHE A 307 0.24 -23.98 10.34
C PHE A 307 0.88 -23.03 11.36
N LEU A 308 2.20 -22.91 11.40
CA LEU A 308 2.87 -22.07 12.40
C LEU A 308 2.46 -20.60 12.26
N TYR A 309 2.50 -20.06 11.04
CA TYR A 309 2.14 -18.65 10.78
C TYR A 309 0.63 -18.42 10.81
N GLY A 310 -0.15 -19.31 10.19
CA GLY A 310 -1.61 -19.22 10.17
C GLY A 310 -2.25 -19.47 11.52
N GLY A 311 -1.73 -20.44 12.25
CA GLY A 311 -2.11 -20.77 13.62
C GLY A 311 -1.82 -19.62 14.57
N ALA A 312 -0.62 -19.04 14.52
CA ALA A 312 -0.29 -17.84 15.31
C ALA A 312 -1.22 -16.66 14.96
N ALA A 313 -1.40 -16.35 13.68
CA ALA A 313 -2.28 -15.26 13.24
C ALA A 313 -3.74 -15.49 13.71
N TRP A 314 -4.24 -16.73 13.59
CA TRP A 314 -5.57 -17.09 14.07
C TRP A 314 -5.68 -16.99 15.59
N LEU A 315 -4.67 -17.42 16.35
CA LEU A 315 -4.64 -17.35 17.82
C LEU A 315 -4.65 -15.89 18.32
N PHE A 316 -3.88 -14.99 17.70
CA PHE A 316 -3.96 -13.55 18.00
C PHE A 316 -5.33 -12.96 17.67
N ARG A 317 -5.94 -13.38 16.56
CA ARG A 317 -7.30 -12.97 16.19
C ARG A 317 -8.34 -13.50 17.18
N ALA A 318 -8.21 -14.75 17.63
CA ALA A 318 -9.08 -15.39 18.61
C ALA A 318 -8.94 -14.77 20.00
N GLY A 319 -7.73 -14.29 20.34
CA GLY A 319 -7.45 -13.51 21.56
C GLY A 319 -7.96 -12.06 21.54
N GLY A 320 -8.79 -11.67 20.57
CA GLY A 320 -9.39 -10.33 20.48
C GLY A 320 -8.65 -9.35 19.56
N GLY A 321 -7.56 -9.76 18.92
CA GLY A 321 -6.83 -8.95 17.95
C GLY A 321 -7.60 -8.70 16.65
N THR A 322 -7.08 -7.81 15.80
CA THR A 322 -7.56 -7.61 14.43
C THR A 322 -6.71 -8.41 13.44
N TRP A 323 -7.26 -8.81 12.30
CA TRP A 323 -6.48 -9.49 11.26
C TRP A 323 -5.25 -8.71 10.79
N PRO A 324 -5.31 -7.38 10.53
CA PRO A 324 -4.12 -6.60 10.22
C PRO A 324 -3.10 -6.61 11.35
N GLY A 325 -3.54 -6.49 12.61
CA GLY A 325 -2.65 -6.55 13.76
C GLY A 325 -1.95 -7.91 13.89
N ALA A 326 -2.70 -9.00 13.77
CA ALA A 326 -2.17 -10.36 13.79
C ALA A 326 -1.18 -10.61 12.64
N ALA A 327 -1.51 -10.17 11.42
CA ALA A 327 -0.65 -10.26 10.24
C ALA A 327 0.69 -9.52 10.46
N VAL A 328 0.64 -8.30 10.99
CA VAL A 328 1.84 -7.49 11.26
C VAL A 328 2.72 -8.16 12.32
N VAL A 329 2.15 -8.68 13.40
CA VAL A 329 2.93 -9.35 14.46
C VAL A 329 3.66 -10.57 13.90
N VAL A 330 2.97 -11.44 13.16
CA VAL A 330 3.60 -12.63 12.55
C VAL A 330 4.63 -12.22 11.50
N LEU A 331 4.30 -11.28 10.61
CA LEU A 331 5.21 -10.78 9.58
C LEU A 331 6.50 -10.22 10.18
N LEU A 332 6.39 -9.38 11.22
CA LEU A 332 7.57 -8.80 11.87
C LEU A 332 8.44 -9.88 12.52
N ALA A 333 7.84 -10.82 13.26
CA ALA A 333 8.56 -11.89 13.91
C ALA A 333 9.34 -12.76 12.90
N VAL A 334 8.67 -13.12 11.80
CA VAL A 334 9.29 -13.91 10.72
C VAL A 334 10.33 -13.10 9.95
N SER A 335 10.10 -11.82 9.67
CA SER A 335 11.09 -10.97 8.99
C SER A 335 12.36 -10.78 9.84
N VAL A 336 12.22 -10.67 11.17
CA VAL A 336 13.36 -10.63 12.10
C VAL A 336 14.11 -11.96 12.08
N GLN A 337 13.40 -13.08 12.04
CA GLN A 337 14.01 -14.41 11.91
C GLN A 337 14.84 -14.51 10.62
N GLU A 338 14.28 -14.15 9.47
CA GLU A 338 14.99 -14.23 8.18
C GLU A 338 16.18 -13.26 8.14
N ALA A 339 16.04 -12.06 8.72
CA ALA A 339 17.15 -11.14 8.86
C ALA A 339 18.27 -11.70 9.76
N ALA A 340 17.92 -12.39 10.85
CA ALA A 340 18.91 -13.04 11.72
C ALA A 340 19.62 -14.21 11.02
N GLN A 341 18.92 -14.94 10.13
CA GLN A 341 19.50 -16.04 9.38
C GLN A 341 20.61 -15.59 8.41
N ILE A 342 20.62 -14.34 7.95
CA ILE A 342 21.71 -13.79 7.12
C ILE A 342 23.06 -13.93 7.82
N VAL A 343 23.11 -13.66 9.12
CA VAL A 343 24.35 -13.68 9.92
C VAL A 343 24.47 -14.94 10.79
N SER A 344 23.56 -15.89 10.62
CA SER A 344 23.60 -17.22 11.25
C SER A 344 24.11 -18.27 10.27
N ARG A 345 24.66 -19.38 10.74
CA ARG A 345 24.95 -20.59 9.93
C ARG A 345 23.72 -21.46 9.72
N ARG A 346 22.64 -21.23 10.46
CA ARG A 346 21.39 -22.03 10.42
C ARG A 346 20.36 -21.43 9.46
N GLY A 347 19.63 -22.31 8.77
CA GLY A 347 18.56 -21.93 7.84
C GLY A 347 19.08 -21.38 6.52
N THR A 348 18.16 -21.02 5.62
CA THR A 348 18.43 -20.33 4.35
C THR A 348 17.55 -19.08 4.33
N PRO A 349 18.12 -17.88 4.55
CA PRO A 349 17.32 -16.67 4.66
C PRO A 349 16.57 -16.44 3.35
N ASP A 350 15.24 -16.41 3.39
CA ASP A 350 14.43 -16.23 2.18
C ASP A 350 13.13 -15.43 2.41
N ILE A 351 12.55 -14.91 1.33
CA ILE A 351 11.30 -14.13 1.40
C ILE A 351 10.08 -15.01 1.61
N THR A 352 10.23 -16.33 1.48
CA THR A 352 9.13 -17.31 1.50
C THR A 352 8.36 -17.18 2.79
N ASP A 353 9.06 -17.11 3.92
CA ASP A 353 8.43 -17.15 5.24
C ASP A 353 7.64 -15.86 5.52
N PRO A 354 8.20 -14.65 5.33
CA PRO A 354 7.44 -13.40 5.40
C PRO A 354 6.25 -13.36 4.44
N LEU A 355 6.44 -13.86 3.21
CA LEU A 355 5.37 -13.89 2.21
C LEU A 355 4.24 -14.85 2.63
N LEU A 356 4.58 -16.04 3.12
CA LEU A 356 3.62 -17.02 3.64
C LEU A 356 2.81 -16.43 4.80
N ALA A 357 3.45 -15.72 5.72
CA ALA A 357 2.76 -15.02 6.81
C ALA A 357 1.68 -14.06 6.30
N VAL A 358 1.99 -13.27 5.26
CA VAL A 358 1.03 -12.34 4.64
C VAL A 358 -0.06 -13.09 3.88
N ILE A 359 0.30 -14.03 3.01
CA ILE A 359 -0.65 -14.80 2.20
C ILE A 359 -1.67 -15.50 3.09
N VAL A 360 -1.19 -16.18 4.14
CA VAL A 360 -2.06 -16.90 5.07
C VAL A 360 -2.95 -15.94 5.85
N ALA A 361 -2.41 -14.84 6.39
CA ALA A 361 -3.21 -13.89 7.14
C ALA A 361 -4.30 -13.21 6.27
N VAL A 362 -3.98 -12.87 5.01
CA VAL A 362 -4.95 -12.33 4.04
C VAL A 362 -6.00 -13.39 3.69
N GLY A 363 -5.57 -14.63 3.45
CA GLY A 363 -6.47 -15.76 3.17
C GLY A 363 -7.47 -16.00 4.31
N LEU A 364 -6.98 -16.05 5.55
CA LEU A 364 -7.81 -16.21 6.74
C LEU A 364 -8.77 -15.02 6.92
N ALA A 365 -8.31 -13.78 6.72
CA ALA A 365 -9.15 -12.59 6.77
C ALA A 365 -10.24 -12.58 5.69
N ALA A 366 -9.95 -13.09 4.49
CA ALA A 366 -10.93 -13.22 3.42
C ALA A 366 -12.00 -14.27 3.75
N ILE A 367 -11.61 -15.42 4.31
CA ILE A 367 -12.56 -16.46 4.76
C ILE A 367 -13.47 -15.90 5.87
N ASP A 368 -12.90 -15.18 6.84
CA ASP A 368 -13.64 -14.57 7.95
C ASP A 368 -14.68 -13.54 7.46
N ARG A 369 -14.30 -12.70 6.49
CA ARG A 369 -15.22 -11.72 5.86
C ARG A 369 -16.35 -12.38 5.07
N GLN A 370 -16.07 -13.46 4.33
CA GLN A 370 -17.11 -14.14 3.56
C GLN A 370 -18.12 -14.83 4.49
N ALA A 371 -17.65 -15.43 5.58
CA ALA A 371 -18.51 -16.04 6.56
C ALA A 371 -19.42 -15.01 7.26
N SER A 372 -18.90 -13.82 7.60
CA SER A 372 -19.70 -12.78 8.26
C SER A 372 -20.78 -12.18 7.35
N VAL A 373 -20.50 -12.03 6.04
CA VAL A 373 -21.51 -11.57 5.06
C VAL A 373 -22.62 -12.62 4.89
N ARG A 374 -22.27 -13.92 4.87
CA ARG A 374 -23.26 -15.00 4.76
C ARG A 374 -24.15 -15.10 5.98
N THR A 375 -23.59 -15.06 7.20
CA THR A 375 -24.40 -15.11 8.43
C THR A 375 -25.35 -13.92 8.53
N ALA A 376 -24.93 -12.73 8.09
CA ALA A 376 -25.80 -11.55 8.01
C ALA A 376 -26.93 -11.72 6.97
N SER A 377 -26.63 -12.31 5.82
CA SER A 377 -27.65 -12.65 4.80
C SER A 377 -28.64 -13.69 5.32
N ASP A 378 -28.16 -14.74 6.00
CA ASP A 378 -29.02 -15.81 6.51
C ASP A 378 -29.85 -15.37 7.72
N SER A 379 -29.30 -14.50 8.59
CA SER A 379 -30.08 -13.88 9.66
C SER A 379 -31.15 -12.95 9.08
N GLN A 380 -30.84 -12.15 8.06
CA GLN A 380 -31.85 -11.33 7.36
C GLN A 380 -32.93 -12.19 6.70
N LYS A 381 -32.59 -13.32 6.08
CA LYS A 381 -33.57 -14.25 5.51
C LYS A 381 -34.43 -14.93 6.58
N ARG A 382 -33.85 -15.30 7.73
CA ARG A 382 -34.59 -15.88 8.86
C ARG A 382 -35.51 -14.86 9.53
N VAL A 383 -35.06 -13.62 9.69
CA VAL A 383 -35.88 -12.51 10.19
C VAL A 383 -37.00 -12.18 9.19
N ALA A 384 -36.72 -12.14 7.88
CA ALA A 384 -37.75 -11.94 6.85
C ALA A 384 -38.75 -13.12 6.76
N ALA A 385 -38.31 -14.35 7.04
CA ALA A 385 -39.19 -15.51 7.11
C ALA A 385 -40.02 -15.54 8.41
N ALA A 386 -39.46 -15.06 9.53
CA ALA A 386 -40.15 -14.94 10.81
C ALA A 386 -41.10 -13.73 10.89
N ALA A 387 -40.82 -12.65 10.16
CA ALA A 387 -41.64 -11.44 10.06
C ALA A 387 -42.90 -11.59 9.17
N ARG A 388 -43.26 -12.82 8.78
CA ARG A 388 -44.52 -13.13 8.07
C ARG A 388 -45.74 -13.23 9.00
N VAL A 389 -45.62 -12.83 10.27
CA VAL A 389 -46.75 -12.79 11.22
C VAL A 389 -46.93 -11.35 11.74
N VAL A 390 -48.09 -10.78 11.37
CA VAL A 390 -48.79 -9.58 11.86
C VAL A 390 -47.95 -8.32 12.19
N PRO A 391 -48.15 -7.18 11.50
CA PRO A 391 -47.50 -5.92 11.86
C PRO A 391 -48.13 -5.34 13.13
N LEU A 392 -47.33 -5.14 14.17
CA LEU A 392 -47.67 -4.25 15.29
C LEU A 392 -47.29 -2.80 14.92
N PRO A 393 -47.94 -1.79 15.51
CA PRO A 393 -47.66 -0.38 15.24
C PRO A 393 -46.23 -0.02 15.67
N GLU A 394 -45.48 0.66 14.80
CA GLU A 394 -44.13 1.13 15.11
C GLU A 394 -44.15 2.17 16.24
N PRO A 395 -43.27 2.08 17.25
CA PRO A 395 -43.10 3.15 18.23
C PRO A 395 -42.39 4.36 17.60
N GLU A 396 -42.85 5.56 17.95
CA GLU A 396 -42.28 6.82 17.46
C GLU A 396 -40.76 6.93 17.72
N PRO A 397 -39.98 7.40 16.74
CA PRO A 397 -38.54 7.55 16.91
C PRO A 397 -38.23 8.73 17.83
N VAL A 398 -37.60 8.43 18.96
CA VAL A 398 -36.96 9.41 19.85
C VAL A 398 -35.85 10.13 19.07
N PRO A 399 -35.83 11.48 19.01
CA PRO A 399 -34.83 12.23 18.27
C PRO A 399 -33.47 12.12 18.98
N VAL A 400 -32.52 11.43 18.34
CA VAL A 400 -31.11 11.50 18.71
C VAL A 400 -30.57 12.88 18.29
N PRO A 401 -29.89 13.63 19.17
CA PRO A 401 -29.37 14.95 18.82
C PRO A 401 -28.31 14.81 17.73
N VAL A 402 -28.62 15.35 16.55
CA VAL A 402 -27.67 15.50 15.43
C VAL A 402 -26.71 16.62 15.81
N PRO A 403 -25.37 16.39 15.84
CA PRO A 403 -24.43 17.48 16.04
C PRO A 403 -24.63 18.52 14.93
N SER A 404 -24.76 19.78 15.34
CA SER A 404 -25.03 20.95 14.52
C SER A 404 -24.14 20.99 13.27
N ALA A 405 -24.81 21.02 12.11
CA ALA A 405 -24.21 21.11 10.78
C ALA A 405 -23.67 22.52 10.44
N THR A 406 -23.01 23.18 11.39
CA THR A 406 -22.33 24.48 11.20
C THR A 406 -20.81 24.36 11.21
N ALA A 407 -20.24 23.16 11.22
CA ALA A 407 -18.85 22.95 10.83
C ALA A 407 -18.75 22.92 9.30
N ALA A 408 -18.80 24.12 8.70
CA ALA A 408 -18.42 24.33 7.31
C ALA A 408 -17.09 23.60 7.03
N VAL A 409 -17.07 22.84 5.94
CA VAL A 409 -15.89 22.14 5.40
C VAL A 409 -14.84 23.17 5.04
N ALA A 410 -14.07 23.62 6.02
CA ALA A 410 -12.86 24.39 5.82
C ALA A 410 -11.85 23.44 5.16
N GLY A 411 -11.61 23.64 3.87
CA GLY A 411 -10.48 23.01 3.20
C GLY A 411 -9.22 23.29 4.02
N ASN A 412 -8.40 22.26 4.23
CA ASN A 412 -7.19 22.34 5.04
C ASN A 412 -6.36 23.58 4.62
N PRO A 413 -6.17 24.59 5.48
CA PRO A 413 -5.56 25.85 5.07
C PRO A 413 -4.10 25.59 4.66
N ARG A 414 -3.74 26.02 3.43
CA ARG A 414 -2.38 25.98 2.91
C ARG A 414 -1.49 26.84 3.82
N LEU A 415 -0.41 26.26 4.35
CA LEU A 415 0.58 27.00 5.13
C LEU A 415 1.41 27.86 4.17
N ALA A 416 1.26 29.18 4.29
CA ALA A 416 1.96 30.14 3.44
C ALA A 416 3.48 30.06 3.61
N GLY A 417 4.22 30.28 2.53
CA GLY A 417 5.68 30.34 2.43
C GLY A 417 6.35 28.97 2.22
N LEU A 418 5.72 27.86 2.59
CA LEU A 418 6.36 26.54 2.50
C LEU A 418 6.59 26.07 1.06
N ASP A 419 5.73 26.44 0.11
CA ASP A 419 5.98 26.13 -1.31
C ASP A 419 7.17 26.92 -1.86
N GLY A 420 7.41 28.14 -1.35
CA GLY A 420 8.62 28.90 -1.68
C GLY A 420 9.89 28.26 -1.14
N LEU A 421 9.86 27.68 0.07
CA LEU A 421 10.98 26.88 0.58
C LEU A 421 11.26 25.65 -0.30
N ARG A 422 10.21 24.99 -0.81
CA ARG A 422 10.36 23.87 -1.76
C ARG A 422 11.00 24.33 -3.07
N ALA A 423 10.66 25.53 -3.55
CA ALA A 423 11.27 26.11 -4.74
C ALA A 423 12.77 26.37 -4.52
N ILE A 424 13.15 26.95 -3.38
CA ILE A 424 14.55 27.17 -3.00
C ILE A 424 15.31 25.84 -2.92
N ALA A 425 14.73 24.82 -2.27
CA ALA A 425 15.31 23.48 -2.20
C ALA A 425 15.57 22.89 -3.60
N ALA A 426 14.59 22.98 -4.50
CA ALA A 426 14.70 22.48 -5.87
C ALA A 426 15.79 23.23 -6.67
N LEU A 427 15.87 24.55 -6.53
CA LEU A 427 16.90 25.38 -7.18
C LEU A 427 18.30 25.09 -6.63
N GLY A 428 18.44 24.85 -5.33
CA GLY A 428 19.70 24.45 -4.72
C GLY A 428 20.23 23.15 -5.33
N VAL A 429 19.38 22.12 -5.44
CA VAL A 429 19.77 20.84 -6.06
C VAL A 429 20.07 20.98 -7.55
N PHE A 430 19.29 21.80 -8.27
CA PHE A 430 19.61 22.16 -9.66
C PHE A 430 21.01 22.78 -9.78
N GLY A 431 21.35 23.70 -8.86
CA GLY A 431 22.64 24.36 -8.79
C GLY A 431 23.81 23.41 -8.56
N VAL A 432 23.63 22.38 -7.71
CA VAL A 432 24.63 21.32 -7.51
C VAL A 432 24.96 20.63 -8.81
N HIS A 433 23.94 20.10 -9.50
CA HIS A 433 24.15 19.32 -10.71
C HIS A 433 24.62 20.18 -11.89
N PHE A 434 24.18 21.43 -11.95
CA PHE A 434 24.73 22.42 -12.86
C PHE A 434 26.23 22.63 -12.62
N ASN A 435 26.63 22.85 -11.36
CA ASN A 435 28.03 23.09 -11.02
C ASN A 435 28.92 21.85 -11.22
N GLN A 436 28.39 20.64 -11.02
CA GLN A 436 29.09 19.39 -11.34
C GLN A 436 29.45 19.27 -12.83
N MET A 437 28.72 19.94 -13.73
CA MET A 437 28.99 19.92 -15.18
C MET A 437 29.87 21.09 -15.64
N VAL A 438 29.77 22.24 -14.96
CA VAL A 438 30.46 23.48 -15.38
C VAL A 438 31.76 23.71 -14.63
N GLY A 439 31.81 23.40 -13.32
CA GLY A 439 32.96 23.64 -12.46
C GLY A 439 33.23 25.13 -12.22
N LEU A 440 32.23 25.90 -11.78
CA LEU A 440 32.42 27.31 -11.46
C LEU A 440 33.28 27.48 -10.21
N ASP A 441 34.35 28.26 -10.33
CA ASP A 441 35.20 28.70 -9.22
C ASP A 441 35.24 30.22 -9.21
N ALA A 442 34.46 30.83 -8.32
CA ALA A 442 34.39 32.28 -8.15
C ALA A 442 34.29 32.62 -6.67
N LYS A 443 35.16 33.53 -6.20
CA LYS A 443 35.29 33.87 -4.77
C LYS A 443 35.18 35.37 -4.57
N LEU A 444 34.48 35.76 -3.51
CA LEU A 444 34.37 37.13 -3.01
C LEU A 444 34.73 37.15 -1.53
N GLY A 445 36.00 37.36 -1.22
CA GLY A 445 36.51 37.26 0.15
C GLY A 445 36.30 35.84 0.72
N PRO A 446 35.64 35.67 1.88
CA PRO A 446 35.36 34.35 2.45
C PRO A 446 34.23 33.59 1.73
N PHE A 447 33.48 34.27 0.85
CA PHE A 447 32.35 33.68 0.12
C PHE A 447 32.82 32.98 -1.15
N ASP A 448 32.49 31.71 -1.29
CA ASP A 448 32.84 30.86 -2.42
C ASP A 448 31.56 30.38 -3.14
N LEU A 449 31.42 30.78 -4.40
CA LEU A 449 30.26 30.45 -5.24
C LEU A 449 30.22 28.95 -5.57
N GLY A 450 31.37 28.35 -5.88
CA GLY A 450 31.47 26.93 -6.18
C GLY A 450 31.06 26.09 -4.97
N ARG A 451 31.53 26.50 -3.79
CA ARG A 451 31.17 25.91 -2.50
C ARG A 451 29.68 26.05 -2.20
N TRP A 452 29.11 27.23 -2.40
CA TRP A 452 27.67 27.46 -2.21
C TRP A 452 26.81 26.59 -3.12
N LEU A 453 27.20 26.46 -4.40
CA LEU A 453 26.52 25.59 -5.35
C LEU A 453 26.66 24.11 -4.99
N ALA A 454 27.84 23.65 -4.55
CA ALA A 454 28.06 22.27 -4.09
C ALA A 454 27.23 21.94 -2.83
N ASN A 455 27.15 22.88 -1.89
CA ASN A 455 26.34 22.79 -0.68
C ASN A 455 24.83 22.97 -0.92
N GLY A 456 24.41 23.25 -2.17
CA GLY A 456 23.02 23.22 -2.58
C GLY A 456 22.34 21.86 -2.35
N ASN A 457 23.11 20.80 -2.10
CA ASN A 457 22.64 19.47 -1.69
C ASN A 457 21.84 19.53 -0.37
N SER A 458 22.05 20.55 0.47
CA SER A 458 21.25 20.84 1.67
C SER A 458 19.77 21.12 1.35
N GLY A 459 19.42 21.40 0.09
CA GLY A 459 18.05 21.38 -0.41
C GLY A 459 17.36 20.03 -0.22
N VAL A 460 18.10 18.91 -0.27
CA VAL A 460 17.57 17.57 0.02
C VAL A 460 17.21 17.43 1.49
N ALA A 461 18.07 17.89 2.42
CA ALA A 461 17.72 17.97 3.84
C ALA A 461 16.47 18.80 4.06
N LEU A 462 16.35 19.97 3.40
CA LEU A 462 15.14 20.80 3.48
C LEU A 462 13.89 20.04 3.00
N PHE A 463 13.96 19.26 1.91
CA PHE A 463 12.85 18.41 1.49
C PHE A 463 12.49 17.34 2.52
N PHE A 464 13.45 16.66 3.13
CA PHE A 464 13.17 15.64 4.14
C PHE A 464 12.58 16.21 5.43
N VAL A 465 13.10 17.35 5.91
CA VAL A 465 12.53 18.05 7.07
C VAL A 465 11.11 18.54 6.75
N LEU A 466 10.88 19.11 5.55
CA LEU A 466 9.53 19.51 5.10
C LEU A 466 8.57 18.32 4.97
N SER A 467 9.04 17.18 4.48
CA SER A 467 8.23 15.96 4.37
C SER A 467 7.85 15.44 5.75
N GLY A 468 8.80 15.36 6.69
CA GLY A 468 8.51 15.00 8.08
C GLY A 468 7.50 15.95 8.71
N PHE A 469 7.66 17.26 8.48
CA PHE A 469 6.79 18.30 9.01
C PHE A 469 5.35 18.22 8.44
N LEU A 470 5.20 18.23 7.11
CA LEU A 470 3.90 18.29 6.45
C LEU A 470 3.11 16.99 6.60
N LEU A 471 3.79 15.84 6.57
CA LEU A 471 3.11 14.55 6.55
C LEU A 471 2.69 14.07 7.94
N SER A 472 3.44 14.42 8.99
CA SER A 472 3.06 14.11 10.37
C SER A 472 1.99 15.06 10.93
N MET A 473 1.85 16.26 10.35
CA MET A 473 0.93 17.28 10.84
C MET A 473 -0.53 16.80 11.02
N PRO A 474 -1.15 16.05 10.08
CA PRO A 474 -2.51 15.53 10.28
C PRO A 474 -2.61 14.59 11.50
N PHE A 475 -1.61 13.74 11.73
CA PHE A 475 -1.57 12.82 12.87
C PHE A 475 -1.47 13.57 14.20
N TRP A 476 -0.61 14.60 14.26
CA TRP A 476 -0.52 15.45 15.45
C TRP A 476 -1.78 16.26 15.69
N ARG A 477 -2.42 16.79 14.64
CA ARG A 477 -3.68 17.52 14.79
C ARG A 477 -4.81 16.64 15.31
N GLU A 478 -4.93 15.41 14.82
CA GLU A 478 -5.85 14.40 15.35
C GLU A 478 -5.55 14.10 16.83
N ALA A 479 -4.29 13.80 17.17
CA ALA A 479 -3.85 13.51 18.54
C ALA A 479 -4.22 14.62 19.54
N HIS A 480 -4.14 15.87 19.08
CA HIS A 480 -4.42 17.04 19.90
C HIS A 480 -5.88 17.51 19.85
N GLY A 481 -6.77 16.80 19.15
CA GLY A 481 -8.19 17.14 19.03
C GLY A 481 -8.48 18.36 18.15
N SER A 482 -7.52 18.76 17.31
CA SER A 482 -7.60 19.95 16.44
C SER A 482 -7.82 19.62 14.95
N GLY A 483 -7.91 18.33 14.61
CA GLY A 483 -8.12 17.85 13.25
C GLY A 483 -8.93 16.57 13.20
N PRO A 484 -9.46 16.21 12.03
CA PRO A 484 -10.24 15.00 11.85
C PRO A 484 -9.38 13.73 11.99
N PRO A 485 -9.99 12.55 12.23
CA PRO A 485 -9.29 11.27 12.21
C PRO A 485 -8.52 11.05 10.92
N VAL A 486 -7.27 10.57 11.02
CA VAL A 486 -6.44 10.30 9.84
C VAL A 486 -6.86 9.00 9.17
N ASP A 487 -7.28 9.09 7.91
CA ASP A 487 -7.47 7.94 7.02
C ASP A 487 -6.13 7.56 6.37
N VAL A 488 -5.50 6.52 6.91
CA VAL A 488 -4.20 5.97 6.44
C VAL A 488 -4.29 5.49 4.99
N ARG A 489 -5.43 4.94 4.55
CA ARG A 489 -5.60 4.50 3.16
C ARG A 489 -5.59 5.70 2.23
N ASN A 490 -6.35 6.74 2.56
CA ASN A 490 -6.40 7.96 1.76
C ASN A 490 -5.06 8.70 1.76
N TYR A 491 -4.31 8.63 2.87
CA TYR A 491 -2.93 9.10 2.93
C TYR A 491 -2.07 8.43 1.85
N PHE A 492 -2.02 7.09 1.81
CA PHE A 492 -1.22 6.37 0.79
C PHE A 492 -1.66 6.70 -0.64
N VAL A 493 -2.97 6.71 -0.91
CA VAL A 493 -3.51 7.07 -2.24
C VAL A 493 -3.03 8.46 -2.69
N ARG A 494 -3.07 9.46 -1.80
CA ARG A 494 -2.62 10.82 -2.11
C ARG A 494 -1.10 10.92 -2.29
N ARG A 495 -0.33 10.05 -1.64
CA ARG A 495 1.14 10.01 -1.80
C ARG A 495 1.53 9.37 -3.12
N LEU A 496 0.96 8.21 -3.45
CA LEU A 496 1.19 7.53 -4.72
C LEU A 496 0.78 8.42 -5.91
N ALA A 497 -0.38 9.08 -5.82
CA ALA A 497 -0.85 10.01 -6.84
C ALA A 497 0.02 11.27 -7.01
N ARG A 498 0.86 11.60 -6.02
CA ARG A 498 1.79 12.73 -6.10
C ARG A 498 3.10 12.32 -6.77
N ILE A 499 3.62 11.12 -6.46
CA ILE A 499 4.96 10.66 -6.85
C ILE A 499 4.94 9.91 -8.20
N LEU A 500 4.11 8.86 -8.29
CA LEU A 500 4.19 7.88 -9.37
C LEU A 500 4.08 8.47 -10.78
N PRO A 501 3.21 9.45 -11.07
CA PRO A 501 2.99 9.87 -12.46
C PRO A 501 4.25 10.50 -13.09
N ALA A 502 4.85 11.50 -12.44
CA ALA A 502 6.05 12.14 -12.95
C ALA A 502 7.27 11.20 -12.91
N TYR A 503 7.37 10.38 -11.85
CA TYR A 503 8.46 9.41 -11.71
C TYR A 503 8.46 8.39 -12.85
N TYR A 504 7.33 7.73 -13.09
CA TYR A 504 7.25 6.71 -14.15
C TYR A 504 7.34 7.31 -15.55
N LEU A 505 6.81 8.53 -15.76
CA LEU A 505 7.02 9.23 -17.04
C LEU A 505 8.52 9.43 -17.32
N CYS A 506 9.28 9.89 -16.32
CA CYS A 506 10.72 10.06 -16.46
C CYS A 506 11.45 8.73 -16.62
N LEU A 507 11.13 7.72 -15.79
CA LEU A 507 11.76 6.40 -15.82
C LEU A 507 11.59 5.73 -17.19
N PHE A 508 10.35 5.60 -17.68
CA PHE A 508 10.09 4.95 -18.96
C PHE A 508 10.60 5.76 -20.14
N GLY A 509 10.58 7.10 -20.06
CA GLY A 509 11.20 7.96 -21.07
C GLY A 509 12.71 7.71 -21.18
N LEU A 510 13.41 7.62 -20.04
CA LEU A 510 14.84 7.31 -20.01
C LEU A 510 15.13 5.89 -20.51
N LEU A 511 14.34 4.90 -20.10
CA LEU A 511 14.49 3.53 -20.61
C LEU A 511 14.30 3.45 -22.12
N ALA A 512 13.30 4.14 -22.67
CA ALA A 512 13.09 4.21 -24.11
C ALA A 512 14.29 4.82 -24.85
N ILE A 513 14.88 5.89 -24.30
CA ILE A 513 16.09 6.52 -24.86
C ILE A 513 17.29 5.56 -24.80
N LEU A 514 17.50 4.85 -23.68
CA LEU A 514 18.60 3.91 -23.52
C LEU A 514 18.48 2.73 -24.51
N LEU A 515 17.28 2.14 -24.60
CA LEU A 515 17.00 1.05 -25.53
C LEU A 515 17.20 1.48 -27.00
N ALA A 516 16.76 2.68 -27.36
CA ALA A 516 16.98 3.24 -28.70
C ALA A 516 18.48 3.45 -29.03
N ARG A 517 19.33 3.60 -28.01
CA ARG A 517 20.79 3.69 -28.13
C ARG A 517 21.49 2.32 -28.03
N GLY A 518 20.75 1.21 -28.07
CA GLY A 518 21.31 -0.14 -27.95
C GLY A 518 21.80 -0.51 -26.55
N HIS A 519 21.46 0.27 -25.52
CA HIS A 519 21.82 -0.02 -24.13
C HIS A 519 20.60 -0.55 -23.39
N ALA A 520 20.61 -1.84 -23.03
CA ALA A 520 19.56 -2.45 -22.21
C ALA A 520 20.05 -2.60 -20.76
N PRO A 521 19.52 -1.82 -19.79
CA PRO A 521 19.77 -2.09 -18.38
C PRO A 521 19.31 -3.49 -18.00
N SER A 522 19.97 -4.11 -17.03
CA SER A 522 19.50 -5.41 -16.52
C SER A 522 18.05 -5.30 -16.04
N ILE A 523 17.28 -6.37 -16.20
CA ILE A 523 15.90 -6.42 -15.71
C ILE A 523 15.83 -6.13 -14.21
N ASN A 524 16.87 -6.51 -13.47
CA ASN A 524 17.02 -6.26 -12.03
C ASN A 524 17.13 -4.76 -11.75
N ASN A 525 17.94 -4.05 -12.51
CA ASN A 525 18.05 -2.61 -12.39
C ASN A 525 16.69 -1.94 -12.66
N VAL A 526 16.01 -2.31 -13.74
CA VAL A 526 14.68 -1.77 -14.11
C VAL A 526 13.62 -2.04 -13.03
N LEU A 527 13.52 -3.29 -12.58
CA LEU A 527 12.54 -3.69 -11.58
C LEU A 527 12.82 -3.02 -10.23
N SER A 528 14.08 -2.90 -9.81
CA SER A 528 14.45 -2.19 -8.58
C SER A 528 14.01 -0.71 -8.60
N HIS A 529 14.07 -0.07 -9.78
CA HIS A 529 13.51 1.26 -10.02
C HIS A 529 11.99 1.28 -9.95
N ILE A 530 11.31 0.31 -10.57
CA ILE A 530 9.84 0.24 -10.54
C ILE A 530 9.30 0.20 -9.10
N VAL A 531 9.99 -0.50 -8.19
CA VAL A 531 9.56 -0.71 -6.80
C VAL A 531 10.27 0.18 -5.76
N PHE A 532 11.11 1.14 -6.18
CA PHE A 532 11.82 2.07 -5.28
C PHE A 532 12.82 1.40 -4.31
N LEU A 533 13.54 0.39 -4.77
CA LEU A 533 14.56 -0.37 -4.00
C LEU A 533 15.98 -0.29 -4.58
N TYR A 534 16.16 0.40 -5.71
CA TYR A 534 17.46 0.62 -6.36
C TYR A 534 18.50 1.32 -5.48
N ASN A 535 18.08 2.05 -4.43
CA ASN A 535 19.01 2.68 -3.49
C ASN A 535 19.71 1.71 -2.53
N LEU A 536 19.44 0.41 -2.68
CA LEU A 536 20.06 -0.65 -1.91
C LEU A 536 21.16 -1.38 -2.71
N ASN A 537 21.48 -0.95 -3.93
CA ASN A 537 22.58 -1.52 -4.71
C ASN A 537 23.44 -0.40 -5.32
N ASP A 538 24.76 -0.39 -5.07
CA ASP A 538 25.67 0.66 -5.59
C ASP A 538 25.67 0.74 -7.13
N SER A 539 25.43 -0.38 -7.81
CA SER A 539 25.35 -0.42 -9.28
C SER A 539 24.02 0.11 -9.83
N HIS A 540 22.95 0.14 -9.02
CA HIS A 540 21.63 0.59 -9.47
C HIS A 540 21.36 2.04 -9.08
N ILE A 541 21.82 2.49 -7.91
CA ILE A 541 21.34 3.70 -7.24
C ILE A 541 21.42 5.00 -8.04
N LEU A 542 22.47 5.19 -8.85
CA LEU A 542 22.65 6.38 -9.70
C LEU A 542 22.57 6.05 -11.20
N SER A 543 22.20 4.82 -11.56
CA SER A 543 22.39 4.29 -12.92
C SER A 543 21.47 4.89 -13.99
N LEU A 544 20.19 5.13 -13.68
CA LEU A 544 19.23 5.67 -14.64
C LEU A 544 19.11 7.19 -14.54
N ASN A 545 19.04 7.72 -13.32
CA ASN A 545 18.99 9.16 -13.07
C ASN A 545 19.53 9.47 -11.67
N ALA A 546 20.59 10.26 -11.57
CA ALA A 546 21.28 10.51 -10.30
C ALA A 546 20.36 11.06 -9.18
N PRO A 547 19.43 12.01 -9.41
CA PRO A 547 18.55 12.51 -8.35
C PRO A 547 17.49 11.50 -7.88
N PHE A 548 17.30 10.36 -8.55
CA PHE A 548 16.25 9.40 -8.19
C PHE A 548 16.42 8.83 -6.79
N TRP A 549 17.63 8.68 -6.25
CA TRP A 549 17.83 8.02 -4.95
C TRP A 549 16.99 8.66 -3.83
N THR A 550 16.74 9.98 -3.87
CA THR A 550 15.91 10.66 -2.86
C THR A 550 14.45 10.23 -2.90
N LEU A 551 13.94 9.84 -4.07
CA LEU A 551 12.57 9.38 -4.25
C LEU A 551 12.37 7.98 -3.67
N ALA A 552 13.40 7.12 -3.72
CA ALA A 552 13.38 5.84 -3.04
C ALA A 552 13.28 6.04 -1.52
N VAL A 553 14.13 6.90 -0.97
CA VAL A 553 14.10 7.28 0.45
C VAL A 553 12.75 7.91 0.83
N GLU A 554 12.21 8.81 -0.01
CA GLU A 554 10.92 9.44 0.24
C GLU A 554 9.76 8.44 0.26
N MET A 555 9.74 7.47 -0.66
CA MET A 555 8.77 6.38 -0.67
C MET A 555 8.89 5.49 0.59
N GLN A 556 10.10 5.23 1.05
CA GLN A 556 10.37 4.47 2.27
C GLN A 556 9.91 5.26 3.51
N PHE A 557 10.09 6.59 3.57
CA PHE A 557 9.50 7.43 4.63
C PHE A 557 7.98 7.45 4.60
N TYR A 558 7.38 7.46 3.41
CA TYR A 558 5.92 7.44 3.28
C TYR A 558 5.32 6.15 3.84
N LEU A 559 6.02 5.03 3.62
CA LEU A 559 5.67 3.73 4.19
C LEU A 559 5.88 3.71 5.71
N LEU A 560 7.01 4.21 6.20
CA LEU A 560 7.40 4.20 7.61
C LEU A 560 6.51 5.09 8.49
N LEU A 561 6.07 6.25 7.98
CA LEU A 561 5.42 7.30 8.78
C LEU A 561 4.19 6.82 9.57
N PRO A 562 3.20 6.11 9.00
CA PRO A 562 2.05 5.64 9.80
C PRO A 562 2.46 4.73 10.95
N PHE A 563 3.46 3.85 10.76
CA PHE A 563 3.95 2.96 11.82
C PHE A 563 4.61 3.72 12.96
N LEU A 564 5.33 4.80 12.65
CA LEU A 564 5.86 5.71 13.67
C LEU A 564 4.75 6.49 14.36
N MET A 565 3.77 7.00 13.60
CA MET A 565 2.81 7.97 14.12
C MET A 565 1.67 7.38 14.93
N LEU A 566 1.21 6.17 14.61
CA LEU A 566 0.13 5.49 15.32
C LEU A 566 0.39 5.24 16.82
N PRO A 567 1.60 4.86 17.27
CA PRO A 567 1.93 4.82 18.70
C PRO A 567 2.22 6.22 19.27
N LEU A 568 3.01 7.04 18.56
CA LEU A 568 3.43 8.37 19.03
C LEU A 568 2.25 9.29 19.35
N ARG A 569 1.17 9.24 18.56
CA ARG A 569 -0.04 10.06 18.77
C ARG A 569 -0.79 9.76 20.06
N ARG A 570 -0.48 8.64 20.74
CA ARG A 570 -1.10 8.25 22.02
C ARG A 570 -0.32 8.76 23.23
N LEU A 571 0.89 9.28 23.02
CA LEU A 571 1.78 9.72 24.08
C LEU A 571 1.49 11.18 24.47
N SER A 572 1.90 11.56 25.68
CA SER A 572 1.92 12.98 26.06
C SER A 572 2.87 13.75 25.15
N LEU A 573 2.64 15.05 24.93
CA LEU A 573 3.50 15.89 24.09
C LEU A 573 4.98 15.81 24.49
N ARG A 574 5.27 15.87 25.80
CA ARG A 574 6.65 15.81 26.31
C ARG A 574 7.28 14.46 25.99
N THR A 575 6.54 13.38 26.26
CA THR A 575 6.99 12.02 25.99
C THR A 575 7.22 11.81 24.49
N ALA A 576 6.27 12.21 23.65
CA ALA A 576 6.38 12.15 22.19
C ALA A 576 7.60 12.92 21.67
N LEU A 577 7.83 14.14 22.17
CA LEU A 577 8.99 14.96 21.78
C LEU A 577 10.31 14.29 22.19
N ILE A 578 10.40 13.76 23.42
CA ILE A 578 11.58 13.01 23.87
C ILE A 578 11.81 11.81 22.96
N TRP A 579 10.79 11.00 22.70
CA TRP A 579 10.92 9.83 21.82
C TRP A 579 11.38 10.19 20.41
N VAL A 580 10.77 11.18 19.77
CA VAL A 580 11.15 11.58 18.39
C VAL A 580 12.57 12.15 18.36
N SER A 581 12.94 13.00 19.34
CA SER A 581 14.28 13.56 19.44
C SER A 581 15.33 12.48 19.74
N SER A 582 15.06 11.57 20.67
CA SER A 582 15.91 10.42 20.97
C SER A 582 16.06 9.51 19.76
N LEU A 583 15.00 9.29 18.98
CA LEU A 583 15.06 8.51 17.75
C LEU A 583 15.89 9.22 16.67
N ALA A 584 15.81 10.55 16.55
CA ALA A 584 16.61 11.33 15.61
C ALA A 584 18.11 11.29 15.96
N VAL A 585 18.45 11.44 17.24
CA VAL A 585 19.83 11.29 17.71
C VAL A 585 20.29 9.84 17.56
N GLY A 586 19.45 8.87 17.94
CA GLY A 586 19.72 7.45 17.82
C GLY A 586 19.94 6.99 16.38
N SER A 587 19.18 7.51 15.41
CA SER A 587 19.37 7.20 13.99
C SER A 587 20.70 7.74 13.47
N TYR A 588 21.10 8.96 13.88
CA TYR A 588 22.41 9.49 13.55
C TYR A 588 23.54 8.65 14.17
N LEU A 589 23.45 8.35 15.47
CA LEU A 589 24.48 7.53 16.16
C LEU A 589 24.55 6.10 15.60
N ALA A 590 23.43 5.51 15.20
CA ALA A 590 23.40 4.22 14.54
C ALA A 590 24.09 4.28 13.16
N ASN A 591 23.82 5.31 12.36
CA ASN A 591 24.49 5.52 11.08
C ASN A 591 26.00 5.76 11.25
N TYR A 592 26.37 6.60 12.23
CA TYR A 592 27.76 6.85 12.60
C TYR A 592 28.46 5.55 13.01
N GLY A 593 27.87 4.80 13.96
CA GLY A 593 28.43 3.55 14.46
C GLY A 593 28.55 2.50 13.36
N LEU A 594 27.56 2.39 12.49
CA LEU A 594 27.61 1.51 11.31
C LEU A 594 28.77 1.92 10.40
N LEU A 595 28.86 3.19 10.00
CA LEU A 595 29.90 3.64 9.07
C LEU A 595 31.30 3.54 9.69
N SER A 596 31.48 3.88 10.96
CA SER A 596 32.75 3.71 11.67
C SER A 596 33.14 2.24 11.80
N PHE A 597 32.18 1.35 12.11
CA PHE A 597 32.42 -0.10 12.15
C PHE A 597 32.85 -0.65 10.79
N LEU A 598 32.20 -0.16 9.72
CA LEU A 598 32.44 -0.54 8.34
C LEU A 598 33.80 -0.01 7.82
N LEU A 599 34.16 1.22 8.18
CA LEU A 599 35.46 1.84 7.92
C LEU A 599 36.62 1.12 8.64
N ALA A 600 36.33 0.51 9.80
CA ALA A 600 37.34 -0.19 10.61
C ALA A 600 37.59 -1.64 10.18
N ARG A 601 36.94 -2.13 9.12
CA ARG A 601 37.10 -3.52 8.62
C ARG A 601 37.69 -3.55 7.22
N ASP A 602 38.65 -4.45 7.01
CA ASP A 602 39.34 -4.64 5.72
C ASP A 602 38.58 -5.57 4.74
N GLN A 603 37.42 -6.11 5.13
CA GLN A 603 36.69 -7.11 4.34
C GLN A 603 35.58 -6.47 3.49
N TRP A 604 35.98 -5.88 2.37
CA TRP A 604 35.13 -5.29 1.33
C TRP A 604 35.47 -5.90 -0.05
N PRO A 605 34.52 -5.97 -1.01
CA PRO A 605 33.12 -5.51 -0.99
C PRO A 605 32.18 -6.42 -0.17
N ILE A 606 31.03 -5.88 0.25
CA ILE A 606 29.93 -6.68 0.82
C ILE A 606 28.88 -6.85 -0.26
N GLU A 607 28.74 -8.08 -0.75
CA GLU A 607 27.62 -8.49 -1.58
C GLU A 607 26.72 -9.39 -0.74
N SER A 608 25.45 -9.04 -0.63
CA SER A 608 24.44 -9.89 0.00
C SER A 608 23.16 -9.75 -0.78
N SER A 609 22.49 -10.85 -1.09
CA SER A 609 21.27 -10.81 -1.90
C SER A 609 20.04 -10.32 -1.13
N LEU A 610 20.18 -9.29 -0.31
CA LEU A 610 19.14 -8.71 0.54
C LEU A 610 17.90 -8.19 -0.16
N ILE A 611 17.81 -8.10 -1.49
CA ILE A 611 16.54 -7.97 -2.23
C ILE A 611 16.73 -8.61 -3.60
N TRP A 612 16.45 -9.89 -3.83
CA TRP A 612 16.49 -10.52 -5.15
C TRP A 612 15.38 -9.95 -6.05
N PRO A 613 15.68 -9.72 -7.33
CA PRO A 613 16.96 -9.95 -8.00
C PRO A 613 17.93 -8.73 -7.91
N PHE A 614 17.68 -7.78 -7.01
CA PHE A 614 18.37 -6.49 -6.87
C PHE A 614 19.62 -6.45 -5.98
N SER A 615 19.85 -7.41 -5.08
CA SER A 615 20.97 -7.57 -4.11
C SER A 615 21.50 -6.31 -3.39
N LEU A 616 21.73 -6.37 -2.08
CA LEU A 616 22.54 -5.37 -1.39
C LEU A 616 24.00 -5.49 -1.85
N TYR A 617 24.45 -4.50 -2.60
CA TYR A 617 25.83 -4.39 -3.06
C TYR A 617 26.44 -3.12 -2.50
N ILE A 618 27.46 -3.29 -1.65
CA ILE A 618 28.17 -2.20 -0.98
C ILE A 618 29.66 -2.33 -1.35
N SER A 619 30.14 -1.41 -2.18
CA SER A 619 31.48 -1.47 -2.79
C SER A 619 32.62 -0.97 -1.88
N GLY A 620 32.30 -0.54 -0.66
CA GLY A 620 33.30 -0.03 0.29
C GLY A 620 32.74 1.02 1.25
N PRO A 621 33.62 1.66 2.05
CA PRO A 621 33.21 2.68 3.02
C PRO A 621 32.65 3.97 2.40
N ALA A 622 32.94 4.22 1.12
CA ALA A 622 32.36 5.32 0.34
C ALA A 622 31.12 4.89 -0.47
N SER A 623 30.52 3.74 -0.13
CA SER A 623 29.35 3.20 -0.83
C SER A 623 28.20 4.20 -0.90
N PHE A 624 27.58 4.25 -2.07
CA PHE A 624 26.38 5.03 -2.32
C PHE A 624 25.18 4.48 -1.56
N VAL A 625 25.07 3.17 -1.37
CA VAL A 625 24.00 2.57 -0.57
C VAL A 625 24.02 3.08 0.86
N LEU A 626 25.19 3.12 1.51
CA LEU A 626 25.31 3.66 2.87
C LEU A 626 24.95 5.15 2.91
N THR A 627 25.54 5.91 2.00
CA THR A 627 25.41 7.37 1.87
C THR A 627 23.97 7.80 1.58
N TYR A 628 23.24 7.06 0.74
CA TYR A 628 21.91 7.38 0.23
C TYR A 628 20.82 6.45 0.76
N SER A 629 21.09 5.77 1.89
CA SER A 629 20.12 4.92 2.58
C SER A 629 19.05 5.73 3.29
N THR A 630 17.91 5.10 3.56
CA THR A 630 16.88 5.67 4.44
C THR A 630 17.39 5.89 5.86
N LEU A 631 18.29 5.03 6.36
CA LEU A 631 18.87 5.19 7.70
C LEU A 631 19.70 6.47 7.81
N ALA A 632 20.57 6.74 6.83
CA ALA A 632 21.40 7.95 6.77
C ALA A 632 20.57 9.25 6.76
N HIS A 633 19.32 9.18 6.30
CA HIS A 633 18.43 10.32 6.12
C HIS A 633 17.30 10.42 7.16
N LEU A 634 17.09 9.37 7.95
CA LEU A 634 15.97 9.28 8.89
C LEU A 634 15.96 10.42 9.91
N THR A 635 17.14 10.85 10.36
CA THR A 635 17.32 11.96 11.29
C THR A 635 16.64 13.24 10.81
N TYR A 636 16.80 13.61 9.53
CA TYR A 636 16.22 14.84 8.96
C TYR A 636 14.69 14.78 8.90
N PHE A 637 14.16 13.61 8.54
CA PHE A 637 12.72 13.37 8.53
C PHE A 637 12.12 13.45 9.95
N LEU A 638 12.80 12.89 10.95
CA LEU A 638 12.38 12.92 12.35
C LEU A 638 12.42 14.33 12.94
N ILE A 639 13.41 15.15 12.58
CA ILE A 639 13.43 16.57 12.94
C ILE A 639 12.17 17.27 12.44
N GLY A 640 11.78 17.03 11.19
CA GLY A 640 10.53 17.53 10.64
C GLY A 640 9.31 17.11 11.46
N ILE A 641 9.24 15.84 11.88
CA ILE A 641 8.16 15.31 12.73
C ILE A 641 8.13 16.04 14.09
N ALA A 642 9.29 16.27 14.71
CA ALA A 642 9.39 17.02 15.97
C ALA A 642 8.97 18.48 15.79
N THR A 643 9.39 19.13 14.70
CA THR A 643 8.98 20.50 14.36
C THR A 643 7.47 20.60 14.18
N ALA A 644 6.83 19.62 13.55
CA ALA A 644 5.37 19.61 13.39
C ALA A 644 4.63 19.46 14.72
N LEU A 645 5.15 18.62 15.63
CA LEU A 645 4.61 18.49 16.99
C LEU A 645 4.65 19.83 17.73
N LEU A 646 5.81 20.50 17.73
CA LEU A 646 5.96 21.82 18.34
C LEU A 646 5.01 22.85 17.70
N PHE A 647 4.85 22.80 16.37
CA PHE A 647 4.02 23.73 15.62
C PHE A 647 2.54 23.56 15.97
N VAL A 648 2.03 22.32 15.97
CA VAL A 648 0.65 22.02 16.35
C VAL A 648 0.39 22.37 17.82
N ALA A 649 1.36 22.11 18.70
CA ALA A 649 1.28 22.50 20.11
C ALA A 649 1.21 24.01 20.34
N SER A 650 1.71 24.80 19.39
CA SER A 650 1.76 26.27 19.46
C SER A 650 0.51 26.95 18.85
N ALA A 651 -0.44 26.17 18.32
CA ALA A 651 -1.63 26.70 17.65
C ALA A 651 -2.62 27.40 18.64
N PRO A 652 -3.28 28.50 18.25
CA PRO A 652 -4.19 29.25 19.13
C PRO A 652 -5.42 28.43 19.54
N GLY A 653 -5.76 28.42 20.85
CA GLY A 653 -6.93 27.71 21.39
C GLY A 653 -6.68 26.88 22.66
N ARG A 654 -5.45 26.84 23.16
CA ARG A 654 -5.06 26.29 24.47
C ARG A 654 -4.24 27.33 25.24
N PRO A 655 -4.13 27.26 26.58
CA PRO A 655 -3.29 28.19 27.35
C PRO A 655 -1.90 28.21 26.71
N ALA A 656 -1.58 29.34 26.09
CA ALA A 656 -0.43 29.47 25.23
C ALA A 656 0.83 29.26 26.08
N ARG A 657 1.56 28.16 25.83
CA ARG A 657 2.91 27.98 26.40
C ARG A 657 3.94 28.92 25.76
N PHE A 658 3.58 29.62 24.68
CA PHE A 658 4.43 30.62 24.05
C PHE A 658 3.71 31.98 23.94
N PRO A 659 4.28 33.05 24.54
CA PRO A 659 3.65 34.38 24.54
C PRO A 659 3.58 34.98 23.13
N GLY A 660 2.64 35.92 22.93
CA GLY A 660 2.45 36.67 21.67
C GLY A 660 3.71 37.34 21.11
N ALA A 661 4.74 37.52 21.95
CA ALA A 661 6.09 37.97 21.59
C ALA A 661 6.80 37.08 20.54
N PHE A 662 6.43 35.81 20.36
CA PHE A 662 7.05 34.97 19.33
C PHE A 662 6.59 35.37 17.92
N ARG A 663 5.34 35.81 17.74
CA ARG A 663 4.84 36.30 16.44
C ARG A 663 5.58 37.56 15.98
N SER A 664 5.96 38.43 16.92
CA SER A 664 6.80 39.61 16.64
C SER A 664 8.29 39.28 16.44
N ARG A 665 8.73 38.05 16.79
CA ARG A 665 10.12 37.58 16.61
C ARG A 665 10.30 36.61 15.44
N ALA A 666 9.22 36.18 14.78
CA ALA A 666 9.29 35.21 13.69
C ALA A 666 10.12 35.70 12.50
N ASP A 667 10.07 37.00 12.19
CA ASP A 667 10.91 37.63 11.16
C ASP A 667 12.39 37.56 11.53
N TRP A 668 12.75 37.87 12.78
CA TRP A 668 14.13 37.74 13.27
C TRP A 668 14.63 36.30 13.20
N VAL A 669 13.83 35.33 13.67
CA VAL A 669 14.20 33.91 13.60
C VAL A 669 14.42 33.48 12.15
N PHE A 670 13.50 33.83 11.25
CA PHE A 670 13.61 33.48 9.83
C PHE A 670 14.86 34.10 9.19
N CYS A 671 15.08 35.41 9.35
CA CYS A 671 16.21 36.12 8.76
C CYS A 671 17.55 35.63 9.34
N THR A 672 17.67 35.48 10.66
CA THR A 672 18.91 34.99 11.29
C THR A 672 19.22 33.57 10.84
N CYS A 673 18.23 32.67 10.77
CA CYS A 673 18.48 31.32 10.27
C CYS A 673 18.85 31.32 8.78
N ALA A 674 18.20 32.13 7.95
CA ALA A 674 18.52 32.23 6.52
C ALA A 674 19.95 32.75 6.28
N VAL A 675 20.37 33.77 7.03
CA VAL A 675 21.74 34.30 6.98
C VAL A 675 22.75 33.29 7.50
N ALA A 676 22.46 32.61 8.62
CA ALA A 676 23.34 31.58 9.16
C ALA A 676 23.52 30.41 8.17
N VAL A 677 22.43 29.94 7.56
CA VAL A 677 22.49 28.91 6.50
C VAL A 677 23.32 29.42 5.33
N LEU A 678 23.09 30.65 4.84
CA LEU A 678 23.89 31.21 3.75
C LEU A 678 25.39 31.24 4.09
N LEU A 679 25.76 31.72 5.27
CA LEU A 679 27.15 31.80 5.73
C LEU A 679 27.79 30.41 5.82
N ILE A 680 27.11 29.43 6.43
CA ILE A 680 27.64 28.07 6.55
C ILE A 680 27.87 27.46 5.16
N LEU A 681 26.91 27.60 4.24
CA LEU A 681 26.98 26.93 2.93
C LEU A 681 27.96 27.60 1.95
N SER A 682 28.32 28.87 2.17
CA SER A 682 29.15 29.65 1.24
C SER A 682 30.56 29.95 1.75
N THR A 683 30.90 29.55 2.96
CA THR A 683 32.22 29.78 3.57
C THR A 683 32.78 28.46 4.12
N PRO A 684 34.07 28.37 4.50
CA PRO A 684 34.65 27.16 5.12
C PRO A 684 34.05 26.73 6.47
N LEU A 685 32.99 27.39 6.94
CA LEU A 685 32.30 27.05 8.18
C LEU A 685 31.60 25.69 8.11
N ASP A 686 31.18 25.25 6.95
CA ASP A 686 30.64 23.90 6.73
C ASP A 686 31.65 22.80 7.10
N ASP A 687 32.93 22.92 6.73
CA ASP A 687 33.98 21.96 7.10
C ASP A 687 34.18 21.88 8.62
N ILE A 688 34.02 23.02 9.31
CA ILE A 688 34.27 23.14 10.75
C ILE A 688 33.06 22.68 11.57
N LEU A 689 31.85 23.00 11.11
CA LEU A 689 30.61 22.80 11.86
C LEU A 689 29.96 21.45 11.58
N GLN A 690 30.35 20.76 10.51
CA GLN A 690 29.81 19.44 10.19
C GLN A 690 30.40 18.37 11.11
N ALA A 691 29.51 17.61 11.76
CA ALA A 691 29.91 16.44 12.53
C ALA A 691 30.40 15.32 11.59
N PRO A 692 31.36 14.49 12.01
CA PRO A 692 31.88 13.41 11.17
C PRO A 692 30.76 12.47 10.70
N HIS A 693 30.79 12.09 9.42
CA HIS A 693 29.74 11.29 8.77
C HIS A 693 28.33 11.94 8.77
N GLY A 694 28.20 13.19 9.18
CA GLY A 694 26.99 13.98 9.06
C GLY A 694 26.77 14.41 7.61
N HIS A 695 25.57 14.20 7.07
CA HIS A 695 25.21 14.76 5.76
C HIS A 695 24.62 16.17 5.93
N TYR A 696 24.74 16.98 4.89
CA TYR A 696 24.11 18.31 4.81
C TYR A 696 24.47 19.23 5.97
N ASN A 697 25.74 19.23 6.40
CA ASN A 697 26.23 20.10 7.48
C ASN A 697 25.49 19.86 8.81
N TRP A 698 25.15 18.58 9.07
CA TRP A 698 24.62 18.13 10.35
C TRP A 698 25.60 18.44 11.50
N PRO A 699 25.13 18.99 12.65
CA PRO A 699 23.73 19.18 13.02
C PRO A 699 23.13 20.54 12.69
N PHE A 700 23.94 21.55 12.44
CA PHE A 700 23.49 22.95 12.46
C PHE A 700 22.53 23.30 11.34
N VAL A 701 22.86 22.96 10.08
CA VAL A 701 22.02 23.37 8.94
C VAL A 701 20.62 22.73 8.99
N PRO A 702 20.44 21.41 9.22
CA PRO A 702 19.10 20.84 9.32
C PRO A 702 18.26 21.39 10.48
N LEU A 703 18.88 21.75 11.62
CA LEU A 703 18.19 22.40 12.74
C LEU A 703 17.78 23.85 12.41
N LEU A 704 18.65 24.60 11.73
CA LEU A 704 18.33 25.95 11.24
C LEU A 704 17.19 25.91 10.20
N LEU A 705 17.21 24.93 9.29
CA LEU A 705 16.13 24.72 8.32
C LEU A 705 14.81 24.37 9.03
N ALA A 706 14.84 23.55 10.08
CA ALA A 706 13.67 23.24 10.90
C ALA A 706 13.10 24.49 11.60
N ALA A 707 13.98 25.34 12.14
CA ALA A 707 13.59 26.62 12.72
C ALA A 707 12.99 27.58 11.67
N MET A 708 13.55 27.62 10.45
CA MET A 708 12.98 28.38 9.33
C MET A 708 11.59 27.88 8.94
N ILE A 709 11.40 26.56 8.82
CA ILE A 709 10.08 25.97 8.51
C ILE A 709 9.06 26.34 9.57
N PHE A 710 9.44 26.28 10.86
CA PHE A 710 8.58 26.67 11.98
C PHE A 710 8.20 28.15 11.93
N ALA A 711 9.17 29.04 11.65
CA ALA A 711 8.95 30.49 11.63
C ALA A 711 8.18 30.97 10.39
N THR A 712 8.32 30.28 9.25
CA THR A 712 7.82 30.73 7.94
C THR A 712 6.31 31.09 7.93
N PRO A 713 5.38 30.27 8.45
CA PRO A 713 3.96 30.62 8.47
C PRO A 713 3.63 31.87 9.29
N HIS A 714 4.50 32.22 10.25
CA HIS A 714 4.34 33.34 11.18
C HIS A 714 5.13 34.60 10.79
N SER A 715 6.06 34.50 9.83
CA SER A 715 6.93 35.61 9.40
C SER A 715 6.30 36.40 8.24
N ALA A 716 6.30 37.74 8.37
CA ALA A 716 5.84 38.66 7.33
C ALA A 716 6.88 38.76 6.20
N ILE A 717 8.18 38.78 6.55
CA ILE A 717 9.27 38.80 5.56
C ILE A 717 9.26 37.51 4.74
N ALA A 718 9.20 36.35 5.39
CA ALA A 718 9.12 35.06 4.72
C ALA A 718 7.90 35.02 3.78
N ARG A 719 6.74 35.52 4.22
CA ARG A 719 5.56 35.61 3.36
C ARG A 719 5.78 36.49 2.13
N ARG A 720 6.40 37.67 2.28
CA ARG A 720 6.68 38.59 1.16
C ARG A 720 7.62 37.96 0.13
N ILE A 721 8.68 37.31 0.59
CA ILE A 721 9.71 36.72 -0.28
C ILE A 721 9.23 35.38 -0.87
N LEU A 722 8.79 34.45 -0.03
CA LEU A 722 8.52 33.07 -0.42
C LEU A 722 7.16 32.87 -1.12
N GLU A 723 6.19 33.77 -0.96
CA GLU A 723 4.95 33.77 -1.75
C GLU A 723 5.05 34.63 -3.02
N ALA A 724 6.24 35.17 -3.35
CA ALA A 724 6.47 35.82 -4.63
C ALA A 724 6.03 34.89 -5.78
N ALA A 725 5.36 35.45 -6.79
CA ALA A 725 4.66 34.66 -7.81
C ALA A 725 5.56 33.63 -8.50
N ALA A 726 6.83 33.98 -8.75
CA ALA A 726 7.82 33.08 -9.34
C ALA A 726 8.12 31.87 -8.44
N LEU A 727 8.54 32.10 -7.19
CA LEU A 727 8.84 31.04 -6.23
C LEU A 727 7.61 30.18 -5.90
N ARG A 728 6.44 30.80 -5.81
CA ARG A 728 5.18 30.09 -5.58
C ARG A 728 4.81 29.16 -6.74
N ARG A 729 4.96 29.63 -7.99
CA ARG A 729 4.71 28.82 -9.19
C ARG A 729 5.73 27.69 -9.31
N LEU A 730 7.01 27.98 -9.08
CA LEU A 730 8.06 26.97 -9.08
C LEU A 730 7.84 25.93 -7.97
N GLY A 731 7.43 26.37 -6.77
CA GLY A 731 7.09 25.51 -5.64
C GLY A 731 5.97 24.52 -5.95
N LEU A 732 4.98 24.94 -6.75
CA LEU A 732 3.88 24.07 -7.18
C LEU A 732 4.37 22.93 -8.08
N ILE A 733 5.29 23.23 -9.00
CA ILE A 733 5.85 22.26 -9.97
C ILE A 733 7.19 21.66 -9.50
N SER A 734 7.62 21.95 -8.26
CA SER A 734 8.98 21.67 -7.79
C SER A 734 9.33 20.19 -7.85
N TYR A 735 8.33 19.32 -7.73
CA TYR A 735 8.49 17.88 -7.79
C TYR A 735 8.84 17.40 -9.22
N GLY A 736 8.08 17.85 -10.22
CA GLY A 736 8.42 17.61 -11.62
C GLY A 736 9.77 18.23 -11.97
N PHE A 737 10.04 19.46 -11.52
CA PHE A 737 11.33 20.13 -11.75
C PHE A 737 12.48 19.30 -11.18
N TYR A 738 12.35 18.81 -9.94
CA TYR A 738 13.33 17.94 -9.31
C TYR A 738 13.57 16.64 -10.09
N ILE A 739 12.53 16.03 -10.66
CA ILE A 739 12.66 14.80 -11.45
C ILE A 739 13.37 15.04 -12.79
N PHE A 740 12.95 16.08 -13.52
CA PHE A 740 13.35 16.28 -14.91
C PHE A 740 14.63 17.11 -15.09
N HIS A 741 15.09 17.85 -14.09
CA HIS A 741 16.19 18.80 -14.30
C HIS A 741 17.50 18.14 -14.76
N TYR A 742 17.88 16.99 -14.19
CA TYR A 742 19.16 16.36 -14.52
C TYR A 742 19.17 15.77 -15.95
N PRO A 743 18.13 15.03 -16.39
CA PRO A 743 18.01 14.65 -17.80
C PRO A 743 18.01 15.85 -18.76
N VAL A 744 17.35 16.96 -18.38
CA VAL A 744 17.30 18.18 -19.20
C VAL A 744 18.68 18.86 -19.26
N GLN A 745 19.41 18.94 -18.15
CA GLN A 745 20.79 19.45 -18.13
C GLN A 745 21.69 18.59 -19.02
N LYS A 746 21.59 17.25 -18.96
CA LYS A 746 22.34 16.35 -19.85
C LYS A 746 21.98 16.55 -21.32
N LEU A 747 20.71 16.76 -21.64
CA LEU A 747 20.26 17.06 -23.00
C LEU A 747 20.88 18.36 -23.52
N PHE A 748 20.79 19.46 -22.78
CA PHE A 748 21.36 20.73 -23.22
C PHE A 748 22.89 20.73 -23.24
N ALA A 749 23.53 20.00 -22.32
CA ALA A 749 24.98 19.80 -22.36
C ALA A 749 25.40 19.09 -23.66
N TRP A 750 24.66 18.04 -24.05
CA TRP A 750 24.89 17.34 -25.31
C TRP A 750 24.63 18.24 -26.53
N LEU A 751 23.53 19.02 -26.54
CA LEU A 751 23.21 19.93 -27.64
C LEU A 751 24.26 21.04 -27.82
N LEU A 752 24.77 21.62 -26.73
CA LEU A 752 25.85 22.61 -26.80
C LEU A 752 27.16 21.98 -27.27
N GLY A 753 27.43 20.74 -26.86
CA GLY A 753 28.57 19.96 -27.35
C GLY A 753 28.51 19.70 -28.87
N LEU A 754 27.32 19.45 -29.43
CA LEU A 754 27.14 19.35 -30.89
C LEU A 754 27.40 20.67 -31.64
N ALA A 755 27.29 21.80 -30.95
CA ALA A 755 27.56 23.13 -31.49
C ALA A 755 29.00 23.60 -31.17
N ASP A 756 29.87 22.71 -30.66
CA ASP A 756 31.23 23.00 -30.21
C ASP A 756 31.31 24.13 -29.16
N LEU A 757 30.24 24.35 -28.39
CA LEU A 757 30.18 25.36 -27.33
C LEU A 757 30.59 24.76 -25.98
N SER A 758 31.72 25.21 -25.44
CA SER A 758 32.21 24.73 -24.14
C SER A 758 31.31 25.18 -22.98
N LEU A 759 30.96 24.25 -22.09
CA LEU A 759 30.08 24.55 -20.94
C LEU A 759 30.69 25.57 -19.98
N GLY A 760 32.02 25.57 -19.83
CA GLY A 760 32.73 26.52 -18.96
C GLY A 760 32.64 27.97 -19.48
N GLN A 761 32.77 28.20 -20.80
CA GLN A 761 32.68 29.56 -21.37
C GLN A 761 31.22 30.02 -21.51
N PHE A 762 30.33 29.09 -21.90
CA PHE A 762 28.91 29.36 -22.16
C PHE A 762 28.02 28.92 -20.99
N TRP A 763 28.54 28.97 -19.75
CA TRP A 763 27.82 28.49 -18.57
C TRP A 763 26.49 29.21 -18.32
N TRP A 764 26.43 30.51 -18.64
CA TRP A 764 25.24 31.34 -18.48
C TRP A 764 24.15 30.93 -19.47
N LEU A 765 24.53 30.59 -20.70
CA LEU A 765 23.62 30.10 -21.73
C LEU A 765 23.11 28.71 -21.33
N PHE A 766 24.01 27.83 -20.91
CA PHE A 766 23.67 26.50 -20.40
C PHE A 766 22.71 26.59 -19.21
N ALA A 767 22.98 27.47 -18.24
CA ALA A 767 22.12 27.71 -17.09
C ALA A 767 20.72 28.19 -17.52
N ALA A 768 20.64 29.18 -18.40
CA ALA A 768 19.37 29.74 -18.86
C ALA A 768 18.53 28.69 -19.61
N LEU A 769 19.13 27.97 -20.56
CA LEU A 769 18.45 26.95 -21.36
C LEU A 769 18.00 25.77 -20.49
N SER A 770 18.89 25.24 -19.65
CA SER A 770 18.57 24.10 -18.78
C SER A 770 17.53 24.45 -17.72
N LEU A 771 17.57 25.65 -17.13
CA LEU A 771 16.56 26.11 -16.18
C LEU A 771 15.19 26.27 -16.87
N ALA A 772 15.15 26.98 -18.01
CA ALA A 772 13.91 27.20 -18.76
C ALA A 772 13.30 25.88 -19.24
N GLY A 773 14.13 24.98 -19.80
CA GLY A 773 13.69 23.66 -20.23
C GLY A 773 13.17 22.81 -19.07
N SER A 774 13.86 22.82 -17.93
CA SER A 774 13.42 22.06 -16.75
C SER A 774 12.09 22.57 -16.22
N MET A 775 11.89 23.90 -16.18
CA MET A 775 10.62 24.50 -15.80
C MET A 775 9.50 24.18 -16.79
N ALA A 776 9.79 24.19 -18.09
CA ALA A 776 8.80 23.88 -19.13
C ALA A 776 8.33 22.42 -19.05
N VAL A 777 9.27 21.46 -18.99
CA VAL A 777 8.94 20.02 -18.87
C VAL A 777 8.18 19.75 -17.58
N ALA A 778 8.62 20.33 -16.45
CA ALA A 778 7.92 20.19 -15.17
C ALA A 778 6.50 20.76 -15.20
N ALA A 779 6.30 21.93 -15.82
CA ALA A 779 4.98 22.54 -15.95
C ALA A 779 4.05 21.69 -16.84
N LEU A 780 4.56 21.15 -17.95
CA LEU A 780 3.80 20.27 -18.84
C LEU A 780 3.41 18.97 -18.13
N SER A 781 4.36 18.30 -17.46
CA SER A 781 4.09 17.11 -16.63
C SER A 781 3.02 17.41 -15.59
N PHE A 782 3.15 18.54 -14.88
CA PHE A 782 2.21 18.91 -13.83
C PHE A 782 0.79 19.13 -14.37
N LEU A 783 0.65 19.85 -15.48
CA LEU A 783 -0.64 20.20 -16.05
C LEU A 783 -1.34 19.02 -16.70
N LEU A 784 -0.60 18.21 -17.46
CA LEU A 784 -1.14 17.14 -18.30
C LEU A 784 -1.28 15.81 -17.56
N LEU A 785 -0.43 15.53 -16.56
CA LEU A 785 -0.35 14.21 -15.93
C LEU A 785 -0.57 14.26 -14.42
N GLU A 786 0.24 15.01 -13.68
CA GLU A 786 0.19 14.97 -12.20
C GLU A 786 -1.13 15.54 -11.65
N ARG A 787 -1.55 16.72 -12.14
CA ARG A 787 -2.75 17.40 -11.64
C ARG A 787 -4.04 16.59 -11.87
N PRO A 788 -4.29 15.97 -13.04
CA PRO A 788 -5.40 15.04 -13.22
C PRO A 788 -5.38 13.87 -12.23
N VAL A 789 -4.25 13.19 -12.07
CA VAL A 789 -4.12 12.03 -11.18
C VAL A 789 -4.36 12.42 -9.72
N MET A 790 -3.77 13.53 -9.27
CA MET A 790 -3.99 14.06 -7.91
C MET A 790 -5.45 14.45 -7.66
N ARG A 791 -6.16 14.97 -8.67
CA ARG A 791 -7.61 15.27 -8.56
C ARG A 791 -8.43 14.02 -8.37
N LEU A 792 -8.17 12.97 -9.17
CA LEU A 792 -8.83 11.67 -9.05
C LEU A 792 -8.61 11.05 -7.66
N ALA A 793 -7.36 11.05 -7.19
CA ALA A 793 -6.98 10.56 -5.87
C ALA A 793 -7.62 11.33 -4.71
N SER A 794 -7.91 12.63 -4.90
CA SER A 794 -8.57 13.45 -3.88
C SER A 794 -10.07 13.17 -3.71
N GLY A 795 -10.67 12.32 -4.56
CA GLY A 795 -12.10 12.01 -4.57
C GLY A 795 -12.99 13.16 -5.10
N ARG A 796 -12.40 14.25 -5.60
CA ARG A 796 -13.14 15.36 -6.22
C ARG A 796 -13.46 15.01 -7.67
N ARG A 797 -14.73 14.69 -7.96
CA ARG A 797 -15.21 14.41 -9.32
C ARG A 797 -14.97 15.62 -10.25
N PRO A 798 -14.61 15.39 -11.53
CA PRO A 798 -14.52 16.45 -12.54
C PRO A 798 -15.91 17.02 -12.79
N GLY A 799 -16.23 18.13 -12.11
CA GLY A 799 -17.54 18.77 -12.15
C GLY A 799 -17.71 19.88 -11.12
N SER A 800 -16.95 19.86 -10.02
CA SER A 800 -16.88 21.00 -9.09
C SER A 800 -15.83 22.02 -9.55
N ARG A 801 -16.14 22.79 -10.61
CA ARG A 801 -15.49 24.11 -10.79
C ARG A 801 -16.03 25.02 -9.67
N GLY A 802 -15.40 24.99 -8.50
CA GLY A 802 -15.39 26.16 -7.63
C GLY A 802 -14.53 27.20 -8.34
N GLY A 803 -15.14 28.27 -8.83
CA GLY A 803 -14.40 29.42 -9.31
C GLY A 803 -13.42 29.86 -8.23
N VAL A 804 -12.17 30.05 -8.62
CA VAL A 804 -11.23 30.80 -7.81
C VAL A 804 -11.75 32.23 -7.83
N VAL A 805 -12.54 32.61 -6.83
CA VAL A 805 -12.85 34.02 -6.59
C VAL A 805 -11.57 34.63 -6.03
N TYR A 806 -10.92 35.45 -6.85
CA TYR A 806 -9.89 36.36 -6.39
C TYR A 806 -10.60 37.42 -5.53
N GLN A 807 -10.59 37.28 -4.20
CA GLN A 807 -10.93 38.41 -3.35
C GLN A 807 -9.74 39.38 -3.39
N GLN A 808 -9.89 40.47 -4.14
CA GLN A 808 -9.05 41.64 -3.96
C GLN A 808 -9.25 42.20 -2.53
N PRO A 809 -8.18 42.65 -1.85
CA PRO A 809 -8.33 43.29 -0.55
C PRO A 809 -8.77 44.74 -0.77
N THR A 810 -10.06 45.04 -0.65
CA THR A 810 -10.53 46.42 -0.54
C THR A 810 -10.37 46.89 0.90
N GLY A 811 -9.18 47.40 1.23
CA GLY A 811 -8.95 48.26 2.38
C GLY A 811 -8.72 49.68 1.88
N GLY A 812 -9.73 50.54 2.01
CA GLY A 812 -9.66 51.97 1.73
C GLY A 812 -10.90 52.67 2.30
N PRO A 813 -10.77 53.85 2.93
CA PRO A 813 -11.86 54.51 3.62
C PRO A 813 -12.90 55.08 2.64
N GLN A 814 -14.20 54.86 2.92
CA GLN A 814 -15.32 55.41 2.16
C GLN A 814 -15.40 56.94 2.31
N PRO A 815 -15.61 57.71 1.23
CA PRO A 815 -16.25 59.02 1.30
C PRO A 815 -17.77 58.90 1.09
N ALA A 816 -18.49 59.79 1.76
CA ALA A 816 -19.94 59.97 1.72
C ALA A 816 -20.44 60.57 0.40
N GLY A 817 -21.72 60.32 0.06
CA GLY A 817 -22.47 61.15 -0.89
C GLY A 817 -23.44 60.42 -1.83
N GLU A 818 -24.74 60.64 -1.56
CA GLU A 818 -25.86 60.83 -2.51
C GLU A 818 -26.46 59.70 -3.38
N HIS A 819 -27.76 59.48 -3.07
CA HIS A 819 -28.94 59.19 -3.89
C HIS A 819 -28.79 59.02 -5.42
N ASP A 820 -29.46 58.03 -6.01
CA ASP A 820 -30.89 58.10 -6.40
C ASP A 820 -31.39 56.81 -7.12
N ARG A 821 -32.68 56.48 -6.93
CA ARG A 821 -33.58 55.59 -7.74
C ARG A 821 -33.88 54.12 -7.34
N PRO A 822 -35.13 53.63 -7.63
CA PRO A 822 -35.98 52.97 -6.63
C PRO A 822 -36.28 51.47 -6.84
N ASP A 823 -36.73 50.85 -5.75
CA ASP A 823 -37.63 49.69 -5.57
C ASP A 823 -37.23 48.28 -6.06
N HIS A 824 -36.53 47.55 -5.19
CA HIS A 824 -36.75 46.12 -4.98
C HIS A 824 -36.99 45.85 -3.48
N PRO A 825 -38.01 45.06 -3.11
CA PRO A 825 -38.26 44.78 -1.69
C PRO A 825 -37.10 43.97 -1.12
N PRO A 826 -36.67 44.23 0.14
CA PRO A 826 -35.69 43.38 0.80
C PRO A 826 -36.24 41.96 0.93
N MET A 827 -35.39 40.95 0.76
CA MET A 827 -35.77 39.56 1.06
C MET A 827 -36.31 39.48 2.51
N PRO A 828 -37.35 38.68 2.77
CA PRO A 828 -37.80 38.48 4.15
C PRO A 828 -36.70 37.79 4.95
N ASP A 829 -36.39 38.34 6.12
CA ASP A 829 -35.54 37.73 7.14
C ASP A 829 -36.26 36.51 7.77
N GLY A 830 -36.41 35.45 6.98
CA GLY A 830 -36.94 34.16 7.42
C GLY A 830 -35.81 33.14 7.62
N ASP A 831 -35.93 32.29 8.63
CA ASP A 831 -34.97 31.22 8.90
C ASP A 831 -35.08 30.15 7.79
N TRP A 832 -34.12 30.09 6.87
CA TRP A 832 -34.18 29.23 5.69
C TRP A 832 -33.62 27.83 5.98
N ARG A 833 -34.41 26.77 5.70
CA ARG A 833 -33.95 25.38 5.83
C ARG A 833 -33.72 24.72 4.47
N GLN A 834 -32.64 23.97 4.36
CA GLN A 834 -32.35 23.13 3.19
C GLN A 834 -32.89 21.72 3.40
N VAL A 835 -33.79 21.27 2.53
CA VAL A 835 -34.39 19.93 2.57
C VAL A 835 -33.89 19.11 1.39
N ALA A 836 -33.29 17.97 1.70
CA ALA A 836 -32.77 17.02 0.73
C ALA A 836 -33.82 15.94 0.41
N VAL A 837 -34.31 15.90 -0.83
CA VAL A 837 -35.30 14.91 -1.28
C VAL A 837 -34.59 13.64 -1.72
N HIS A 838 -34.94 12.51 -1.11
CA HIS A 838 -34.31 11.20 -1.36
C HIS A 838 -35.33 10.19 -1.90
N PHE A 839 -34.90 9.35 -2.83
CA PHE A 839 -35.65 8.18 -3.29
C PHE A 839 -34.75 6.94 -3.30
N ARG A 840 -35.20 5.86 -2.64
CA ARG A 840 -34.42 4.61 -2.44
C ARG A 840 -32.96 4.86 -2.01
N GLY A 841 -32.76 5.77 -1.05
CA GLY A 841 -31.44 6.08 -0.48
C GLY A 841 -30.52 6.93 -1.35
N ARG A 842 -31.00 7.50 -2.48
CA ARG A 842 -30.25 8.48 -3.30
C ARG A 842 -30.93 9.85 -3.27
N GLN A 843 -30.14 10.89 -3.03
CA GLN A 843 -30.60 12.28 -3.03
C GLN A 843 -30.81 12.78 -4.46
N LEU A 844 -32.02 13.23 -4.77
CA LEU A 844 -32.42 13.69 -6.10
C LEU A 844 -32.35 15.22 -6.25
N ALA A 845 -32.67 15.96 -5.18
CA ALA A 845 -32.65 17.43 -5.17
C ALA A 845 -32.47 18.00 -3.76
N THR A 846 -32.10 19.28 -3.67
CA THR A 846 -32.10 20.04 -2.42
C THR A 846 -32.92 21.31 -2.62
N LEU A 847 -33.97 21.47 -1.81
CA LEU A 847 -34.86 22.64 -1.82
C LEU A 847 -34.51 23.57 -0.66
N ARG A 848 -34.67 24.88 -0.83
CA ARG A 848 -34.63 25.85 0.28
C ARG A 848 -36.07 26.29 0.56
N LEU A 849 -36.52 26.06 1.79
CA LEU A 849 -37.88 26.38 2.23
C LEU A 849 -37.80 27.25 3.48
N ILE A 850 -38.75 28.18 3.63
CA ILE A 850 -38.94 28.96 4.86
C ILE A 850 -39.49 28.01 5.93
N ALA A 851 -38.98 28.11 7.17
CA ALA A 851 -39.02 27.07 8.20
C ALA A 851 -40.40 26.56 8.70
N ASP A 852 -41.53 27.01 8.15
CA ASP A 852 -42.87 26.68 8.67
C ASP A 852 -43.64 25.58 7.90
N ALA A 853 -42.98 24.86 6.98
CA ALA A 853 -43.58 23.72 6.30
C ALA A 853 -43.25 22.40 7.02
N GLN A 854 -44.07 21.99 7.99
CA GLN A 854 -43.98 20.64 8.57
C GLN A 854 -44.60 19.58 7.63
N ARG A 855 -43.83 18.52 7.34
CA ARG A 855 -44.18 17.26 6.65
C ARG A 855 -44.78 17.38 5.22
N ILE A 856 -43.92 17.38 4.20
CA ILE A 856 -44.33 17.07 2.81
C ILE A 856 -44.17 15.57 2.58
N SER A 857 -45.27 14.82 2.54
CA SER A 857 -45.28 13.41 2.11
C SER A 857 -45.74 13.33 0.65
N LEU A 858 -45.06 12.52 -0.17
CA LEU A 858 -45.50 12.23 -1.54
C LEU A 858 -46.82 11.44 -1.49
N SER A 859 -47.88 11.98 -2.11
CA SER A 859 -49.16 11.29 -2.22
C SER A 859 -48.97 9.93 -2.93
N ALA A 860 -49.84 8.96 -2.63
CA ALA A 860 -49.77 7.63 -3.23
C ALA A 860 -49.88 7.68 -4.76
N ALA A 861 -50.59 8.68 -5.31
CA ALA A 861 -50.72 8.93 -6.74
C ALA A 861 -49.39 9.37 -7.39
N ALA A 862 -48.64 10.29 -6.76
CA ALA A 862 -47.34 10.72 -7.25
C ALA A 862 -46.30 9.59 -7.22
N ARG A 863 -46.36 8.72 -6.20
CA ARG A 863 -45.54 7.50 -6.15
C ARG A 863 -45.92 6.49 -7.22
N HIS A 864 -47.22 6.39 -7.55
CA HIS A 864 -47.71 5.49 -8.59
C HIS A 864 -47.28 5.99 -9.98
N LEU A 865 -47.52 7.26 -10.32
CA LEU A 865 -47.07 7.88 -11.59
C LEU A 865 -45.57 7.74 -11.84
N LEU A 866 -44.74 7.94 -10.81
CA LEU A 866 -43.29 7.77 -10.90
C LEU A 866 -42.88 6.29 -11.07
N ALA A 867 -43.65 5.36 -10.50
CA ALA A 867 -43.42 3.92 -10.65
C ALA A 867 -43.86 3.41 -12.02
N THR A 868 -44.98 3.90 -12.56
CA THR A 868 -45.51 3.50 -13.87
C THR A 868 -44.64 4.04 -15.03
N TYR A 869 -44.07 5.24 -14.90
CA TYR A 869 -43.16 5.81 -15.89
C TYR A 869 -41.83 5.03 -16.03
N ILE A 870 -41.34 4.46 -14.93
CA ILE A 870 -40.10 3.66 -14.95
C ILE A 870 -40.34 2.24 -15.49
N ALA A 871 -41.59 1.76 -15.44
CA ALA A 871 -41.90 0.38 -15.79
C ALA A 871 -42.17 0.14 -17.28
N ASP A 872 -43.00 0.93 -17.98
CA ASP A 872 -43.62 0.40 -19.23
C ASP A 872 -43.67 1.29 -20.50
N GLN A 873 -43.05 2.48 -20.57
CA GLN A 873 -42.99 3.30 -21.82
C GLN A 873 -44.28 3.35 -22.68
N VAL A 874 -45.44 3.61 -22.08
CA VAL A 874 -46.73 3.80 -22.82
C VAL A 874 -47.07 5.30 -22.92
N PRO A 875 -47.59 5.81 -24.06
CA PRO A 875 -47.92 7.23 -24.22
C PRO A 875 -49.21 7.65 -23.48
N LEU A 876 -49.23 8.89 -22.96
CA LEU A 876 -50.39 9.50 -22.30
C LEU A 876 -51.47 9.95 -23.32
N PRO A 877 -52.78 9.90 -22.98
CA PRO A 877 -53.84 10.42 -23.84
C PRO A 877 -53.96 11.96 -23.77
N ALA A 878 -54.68 12.51 -24.76
CA ALA A 878 -54.83 13.91 -25.21
C ALA A 878 -55.10 15.00 -24.13
N PRO A 879 -54.90 16.31 -24.44
CA PRO A 879 -54.77 17.37 -23.43
C PRO A 879 -56.11 17.76 -22.78
N LEU A 880 -56.07 18.02 -21.47
CA LEU A 880 -57.20 18.55 -20.67
C LEU A 880 -57.42 20.05 -20.95
N PRO A 881 -58.67 20.55 -20.85
CA PRO A 881 -59.02 21.92 -21.21
C PRO A 881 -58.64 22.96 -20.13
N ALA A 882 -58.54 24.22 -20.56
CA ALA A 882 -58.07 25.40 -19.82
C ALA A 882 -58.87 25.73 -18.53
N PRO A 883 -58.25 26.40 -17.53
CA PRO A 883 -58.83 26.56 -16.19
C PRO A 883 -59.94 27.62 -16.13
N VAL A 884 -60.95 27.32 -15.31
CA VAL A 884 -62.06 28.21 -14.93
C VAL A 884 -61.60 29.16 -13.82
N ALA A 885 -61.92 30.45 -13.96
CA ALA A 885 -61.63 31.50 -13.00
C ALA A 885 -62.49 31.38 -11.73
N VAL A 886 -61.91 31.71 -10.56
CA VAL A 886 -62.63 31.88 -9.30
C VAL A 886 -62.30 33.26 -8.73
N ASP A 887 -63.36 34.05 -8.53
CA ASP A 887 -63.39 35.37 -7.91
C ASP A 887 -63.30 35.30 -6.37
N GLY A 888 -62.57 36.27 -5.77
CA GLY A 888 -63.01 37.02 -4.59
C GLY A 888 -62.74 36.50 -3.17
N GLY A 889 -61.83 37.16 -2.44
CA GLY A 889 -61.89 37.31 -0.97
C GLY A 889 -60.60 36.96 -0.20
N PRO A 890 -60.23 37.71 0.86
CA PRO A 890 -58.89 38.24 1.00
C PRO A 890 -57.99 37.40 1.92
N GLY A 891 -56.77 37.16 1.46
CA GLY A 891 -55.68 36.63 2.28
C GLY A 891 -54.71 35.81 1.46
N VAL A 892 -53.44 36.21 1.55
CA VAL A 892 -52.25 35.57 0.96
C VAL A 892 -51.89 36.08 -0.44
N GLU A 893 -51.12 37.17 -0.43
CA GLU A 893 -50.29 37.62 -1.53
C GLU A 893 -49.40 36.48 -2.06
N ALA A 894 -49.25 36.50 -3.39
CA ALA A 894 -48.37 35.65 -4.16
C ALA A 894 -46.91 35.76 -3.70
N VAL A 895 -46.30 34.62 -3.38
CA VAL A 895 -44.82 34.47 -3.34
C VAL A 895 -44.41 33.74 -4.61
N GLU A 896 -44.12 34.50 -5.65
CA GLU A 896 -43.49 34.06 -6.89
C GLU A 896 -41.95 34.13 -6.77
N LEU A 897 -41.27 33.35 -7.63
CA LEU A 897 -39.82 33.27 -7.90
C LEU A 897 -38.97 32.30 -7.05
N CYS A 898 -39.14 31.00 -7.30
CA CYS A 898 -38.05 30.03 -7.16
C CYS A 898 -37.07 30.12 -8.35
N ARG A 899 -35.87 30.68 -8.12
CA ARG A 899 -34.73 30.49 -9.04
C ARG A 899 -34.19 29.06 -8.89
N VAL A 900 -34.49 28.19 -9.85
CA VAL A 900 -33.90 26.85 -9.92
C VAL A 900 -32.59 26.92 -10.69
N ASN A 901 -31.46 26.72 -10.01
CA ASN A 901 -30.15 26.62 -10.66
C ASN A 901 -29.89 25.15 -11.04
N VAL A 902 -30.38 24.74 -12.21
CA VAL A 902 -30.34 23.35 -12.70
C VAL A 902 -28.96 23.02 -13.27
N ARG A 903 -28.27 22.01 -12.71
CA ARG A 903 -26.97 21.53 -13.21
C ARG A 903 -27.16 20.41 -14.25
N SER A 904 -26.28 20.42 -15.25
CA SER A 904 -26.33 19.82 -16.59
C SER A 904 -26.56 18.30 -16.78
N ARG A 905 -26.97 17.53 -15.76
CA ARG A 905 -27.44 16.12 -15.93
C ARG A 905 -28.90 15.88 -15.53
N GLN A 906 -29.58 16.88 -14.96
CA GLN A 906 -31.04 16.87 -14.75
C GLN A 906 -31.81 17.36 -16.00
N ASN A 907 -31.06 17.77 -17.04
CA ASN A 907 -31.59 18.36 -18.26
C ASN A 907 -32.39 17.39 -19.12
N GLU A 908 -32.01 16.12 -19.25
CA GLU A 908 -32.58 15.24 -20.28
C GLU A 908 -34.08 14.94 -20.08
N PHE A 909 -34.51 14.72 -18.83
CA PHE A 909 -35.92 14.45 -18.51
C PHE A 909 -36.82 15.67 -18.69
N LEU A 910 -36.40 16.82 -18.13
CA LEU A 910 -37.18 18.06 -18.22
C LEU A 910 -37.18 18.64 -19.65
N LEU A 911 -36.09 18.49 -20.41
CA LEU A 911 -36.05 18.85 -21.83
C LEU A 911 -36.93 17.93 -22.68
N GLN A 912 -36.94 16.61 -22.45
CA GLN A 912 -37.80 15.69 -23.21
C GLN A 912 -39.29 15.93 -22.92
N MET A 913 -39.63 16.28 -21.67
CA MET A 913 -40.99 16.63 -21.29
C MET A 913 -41.42 17.99 -21.87
N ALA A 914 -40.55 19.00 -21.79
CA ALA A 914 -40.75 20.31 -22.40
C ALA A 914 -40.91 20.24 -23.93
N GLN A 915 -40.08 19.43 -24.60
CA GLN A 915 -40.16 19.19 -26.05
C GLN A 915 -41.45 18.48 -26.46
N ARG A 916 -41.97 17.55 -25.63
CA ARG A 916 -43.22 16.84 -25.92
C ARG A 916 -44.48 17.64 -25.59
N LEU A 917 -44.41 18.56 -24.63
CA LEU A 917 -45.51 19.45 -24.25
C LEU A 917 -45.50 20.77 -25.02
N GLY A 918 -44.48 21.02 -25.86
CA GLY A 918 -44.36 22.25 -26.65
C GLY A 918 -44.14 23.51 -25.80
N CYS A 919 -43.60 23.38 -24.59
CA CYS A 919 -43.43 24.49 -23.65
C CYS A 919 -41.99 24.60 -23.13
N SER A 920 -41.66 25.68 -22.41
CA SER A 920 -40.32 25.84 -21.82
C SER A 920 -40.09 24.88 -20.65
N VAL A 921 -38.81 24.64 -20.33
CA VAL A 921 -38.41 23.79 -19.20
C VAL A 921 -38.90 24.36 -17.86
N GLU A 922 -38.92 25.69 -17.69
CA GLU A 922 -39.51 26.33 -16.51
C GLU A 922 -41.04 26.12 -16.44
N ALA A 923 -41.75 26.21 -17.56
CA ALA A 923 -43.20 25.99 -17.61
C ALA A 923 -43.58 24.53 -17.32
N SER A 924 -42.76 23.59 -17.80
CA SER A 924 -42.90 22.15 -17.52
C SER A 924 -42.76 21.84 -16.03
N PHE A 925 -41.88 22.56 -15.35
CA PHE A 925 -41.66 22.43 -13.92
C PHE A 925 -42.78 23.10 -13.11
N GLY A 926 -43.30 24.25 -13.58
CA GLY A 926 -44.49 24.90 -13.02
C GLY A 926 -45.72 24.00 -13.07
N LEU A 927 -45.97 23.33 -14.19
CA LEU A 927 -47.08 22.37 -14.34
C LEU A 927 -47.02 21.20 -13.36
N ILE A 928 -45.83 20.67 -13.06
CA ILE A 928 -45.65 19.62 -12.05
C ILE A 928 -46.01 20.15 -10.66
N VAL A 929 -45.62 21.39 -10.36
CA VAL A 929 -45.86 22.02 -9.06
C VAL A 929 -47.33 22.39 -8.89
N ASP A 930 -48.01 22.87 -9.92
CA ASP A 930 -49.43 23.23 -9.88
C ASP A 930 -50.35 22.00 -9.87
N HIS A 931 -49.98 20.92 -10.56
CA HIS A 931 -50.67 19.63 -10.44
C HIS A 931 -50.52 19.05 -9.02
N TYR A 932 -49.44 19.36 -8.32
CA TYR A 932 -49.22 18.98 -6.93
C TYR A 932 -50.01 19.84 -5.94
N ARG A 933 -50.39 21.07 -6.33
CA ARG A 933 -51.18 22.00 -5.51
C ARG A 933 -52.69 21.78 -5.63
N SER A 934 -53.15 21.11 -6.68
CA SER A 934 -54.59 20.92 -6.96
C SER A 934 -55.21 19.62 -6.42
N GLY A 935 -54.45 18.79 -5.69
CA GLY A 935 -54.97 17.61 -4.96
C GLY A 935 -54.08 16.39 -5.02
#